data_AF-A0A0V0YC82-F1
#
_entry.id   AF-A0A0V0YC82-F1
#
_cell.length_a   1.000
_cell.length_b   1.000
_cell.length_c   1.000
_cell.angle_alpha   90.00
_cell.angle_beta   90.00
_cell.angle_gamma   90.00
#
_symmetry.space_group_name_H-M   'P 1'
#
loop_
_entity.id
_entity.type
_entity.pdbx_description
1 polymer ?
#
loop_
_entity_poly.entity_id
_entity_poly.type
_entity_poly.pdbx_seq_one_letter_code
_entity_poly.pdbx_strand_id
1 'polypeptide(L)'
;MTVTYSLECSTSTLATFLKLLLRWRGSIYKLMYKEAIIYLTLYTVLSLVYRYGLDENQRVHFEKLSLFCERSLSFIPLTFILGFYVSMVVTRWWDVFMNIGWPDRIVLQVACYVQSADQKGRMIRRTVARYLNLAQTLVLRDISSAVKKRFPTIEMVIQSGFMNEEELKQYEEVKCLHHKYWIPIQWCCTLLCKARKESLIENDLLLNQMIDDIMNYRQNLMMLLNYDWISVPLVYTQVVTIAVYGFFAASLMARQYLNPSKNYPGHNVDLYVPIFTILQFVFYMGWLKVAESLINPLGEDDDDFEINYIVERNLQAGYLIADENYGRIPPLERDIHWNDVQAEIPHTAASIGLKDNPQIGSASAIEIKPEKAELAPSDGEETSKHEDGLSRFRKVSKALMENARPLRHFLSSAGSHENVESPLSAARRKLSKQTARHNCNEDFSRSNSQRSSRRSFRRKASAAERVADGMRKISNYDNKLLDDRQKGLSREVSTSPSHNRLETITESLHRPDEDSSVDAASVAAESQEVKKTMTVESQDSLPVQSPNATDSQTNLIESHHPNSALQSVYVNEAMRLDEPDVETMKVLKKQVDSCGSGFFTFLPEEPEDMWHTYNLVQVGDNVRTSTTRKVTIDRLSGHSSSKMQLVLTVEVEKIFYDKEDGALHVSGKNIEENQYVKLGAYHTLNLQLKRKFTVYKYKWDVIHMERINEACNASSEADLAAVVMQDGLAHICLITNTMTISRAKITKSIPQKNRYNASQRQVAFKKFFEAVKAALLLNVNFDIVKCVLIASPGFLRDQFFAYLYSEDSSKNEVLLNHKAKFILVQSTTGHKHALKEILNNPSISAKLKDTKAAGETKALEAFHEMLLQDTNRAFYGIKHVEHANELLSIKTLLISDALFRSMDFVKRTRYVNLVESVKKQGGEVKIFSSLHLSGEQLAYMGGVAAILRYPIEDLEDDDEYIDDSVVEELTKKD
;
A
#
# COMPACT_ATOMS: atom_id res chain seq x y z
N MET A 1 14.12 -18.01 11.51
CA MET A 1 15.53 -18.32 11.23
C MET A 1 16.36 -17.90 12.42
N THR A 2 16.82 -18.87 13.18
CA THR A 2 17.75 -18.73 14.31
C THR A 2 19.16 -19.19 13.93
N VAL A 3 19.28 -19.96 12.84
CA VAL A 3 20.52 -20.24 12.11
C VAL A 3 20.93 -19.00 11.31
N THR A 4 21.40 -17.96 12.00
CA THR A 4 21.79 -16.71 11.34
C THR A 4 23.01 -16.88 10.42
N TYR A 5 22.92 -16.34 9.20
CA TYR A 5 24.01 -16.32 8.19
C TYR A 5 24.11 -14.98 7.42
N SER A 6 23.34 -13.96 7.83
CA SER A 6 23.25 -12.66 7.13
C SER A 6 24.61 -11.97 6.95
N LEU A 7 25.53 -12.11 7.91
CA LEU A 7 26.89 -11.57 7.82
C LEU A 7 27.71 -12.25 6.71
N GLU A 8 27.58 -13.57 6.54
CA GLU A 8 28.25 -14.31 5.45
C GLU A 8 27.75 -13.87 4.07
N CYS A 9 26.47 -13.51 3.99
CA CYS A 9 25.81 -13.01 2.77
C CYS A 9 25.89 -11.49 2.56
N SER A 10 26.54 -10.74 3.46
CA SER A 10 26.64 -9.28 3.38
C SER A 10 27.33 -8.74 2.12
N THR A 11 28.13 -9.57 1.45
CA THR A 11 28.83 -9.22 0.21
C THR A 11 28.62 -10.30 -0.86
N SER A 12 28.30 -9.85 -2.08
CA SER A 12 28.12 -10.75 -3.23
C SER A 12 29.47 -11.14 -3.83
N THR A 13 30.03 -12.24 -3.33
CA THR A 13 31.26 -12.85 -3.86
C THR A 13 30.93 -14.17 -4.57
N LEU A 14 31.79 -14.59 -5.51
CA LEU A 14 31.61 -15.82 -6.29
C LEU A 14 31.33 -17.07 -5.43
N ALA A 15 31.89 -17.12 -4.22
CA ALA A 15 31.79 -18.26 -3.31
C ALA A 15 30.75 -18.09 -2.19
N THR A 16 29.98 -17.00 -2.15
CA THR A 16 29.09 -16.68 -1.01
C THR A 16 28.11 -17.82 -0.71
N PHE A 17 27.28 -18.24 -1.67
CA PHE A 17 26.36 -19.37 -1.46
C PHE A 17 27.05 -20.74 -1.50
N LEU A 18 28.23 -20.86 -2.12
CA LEU A 18 29.02 -22.11 -2.08
C LEU A 18 29.54 -22.42 -0.66
N LYS A 19 29.78 -21.41 0.17
CA LYS A 19 30.10 -21.59 1.61
C LYS A 19 28.90 -22.13 2.40
N LEU A 20 27.69 -21.64 2.11
CA LEU A 20 26.47 -22.09 2.79
C LEU A 20 26.21 -23.59 2.59
N LEU A 21 26.56 -24.14 1.42
CA LEU A 21 26.49 -25.58 1.11
C LEU A 21 27.46 -26.45 1.94
N LEU A 22 28.35 -25.85 2.75
CA LEU A 22 29.23 -26.57 3.68
C LEU A 22 28.74 -26.49 5.15
N ARG A 23 27.63 -25.78 5.42
CA ARG A 23 27.05 -25.63 6.77
C ARG A 23 26.17 -26.84 7.10
N TRP A 24 26.21 -27.32 8.35
CA TRP A 24 25.46 -28.50 8.80
C TRP A 24 24.22 -28.17 9.66
N ARG A 25 24.33 -27.25 10.63
CA ARG A 25 23.17 -26.78 11.43
C ARG A 25 22.20 -26.02 10.51
N GLY A 26 20.91 -26.36 10.57
CA GLY A 26 19.85 -25.81 9.71
C GLY A 26 19.97 -26.21 8.24
N SER A 27 20.75 -27.25 7.92
CA SER A 27 21.03 -27.61 6.53
C SER A 27 20.04 -28.59 5.93
N ILE A 28 19.82 -28.44 4.62
CA ILE A 28 19.13 -29.40 3.75
C ILE A 28 19.64 -30.84 3.96
N TYR A 29 20.93 -31.04 4.25
CA TYR A 29 21.54 -32.35 4.48
C TYR A 29 21.09 -32.96 5.82
N LYS A 30 21.08 -32.17 6.90
CA LYS A 30 20.60 -32.61 8.22
C LYS A 30 19.10 -32.96 8.20
N LEU A 31 18.32 -32.29 7.36
CA LEU A 31 16.87 -32.56 7.23
C LEU A 31 16.54 -33.82 6.42
N MET A 32 17.40 -34.32 5.53
CA MET A 32 17.07 -35.44 4.62
C MET A 32 17.96 -36.69 4.70
N TYR A 33 19.04 -36.69 5.50
CA TYR A 33 20.04 -37.77 5.43
C TYR A 33 19.45 -39.17 5.70
N LYS A 34 18.40 -39.27 6.55
CA LYS A 34 17.73 -40.54 6.85
C LYS A 34 17.02 -41.10 5.62
N GLU A 35 16.21 -40.27 4.98
CA GLU A 35 15.45 -40.59 3.78
C GLU A 35 16.38 -40.83 2.57
N ALA A 36 17.47 -40.07 2.46
CA ALA A 36 18.50 -40.29 1.45
C ALA A 36 19.20 -41.66 1.62
N ILE A 37 19.55 -42.04 2.85
CA ILE A 37 20.10 -43.37 3.16
C ILE A 37 19.09 -44.46 2.78
N ILE A 38 17.83 -44.34 3.20
CA ILE A 38 16.77 -45.31 2.86
C ILE A 38 16.60 -45.45 1.35
N TYR A 39 16.49 -44.34 0.62
CA TYR A 39 16.33 -44.33 -0.84
C TYR A 39 17.54 -44.98 -1.55
N LEU A 40 18.77 -44.64 -1.13
CA LEU A 40 19.99 -45.21 -1.69
C LEU A 40 20.11 -46.72 -1.40
N THR A 41 19.76 -47.16 -0.18
CA THR A 41 19.76 -48.59 0.18
C THR A 41 18.76 -49.36 -0.67
N LEU A 42 17.52 -48.89 -0.79
CA LEU A 42 16.49 -49.53 -1.63
C LEU A 42 16.90 -49.57 -3.11
N TYR A 43 17.44 -48.47 -3.65
CA TYR A 43 17.94 -48.41 -5.02
C TYR A 43 19.08 -49.44 -5.25
N THR A 44 20.02 -49.52 -4.31
CA THR A 44 21.16 -50.44 -4.40
C THR A 44 20.71 -51.90 -4.31
N VAL A 45 19.78 -52.22 -3.40
CA VAL A 45 19.20 -53.57 -3.30
C VAL A 45 18.51 -53.97 -4.61
N LEU A 46 17.69 -53.09 -5.20
CA LEU A 46 17.06 -53.34 -6.50
C LEU A 46 18.08 -53.56 -7.62
N SER A 47 19.16 -52.78 -7.65
CA SER A 47 20.22 -52.93 -8.66
C SER A 47 21.01 -54.24 -8.48
N LEU A 48 21.29 -54.65 -7.23
CA LEU A 48 21.93 -55.94 -6.93
C LEU A 48 21.03 -57.12 -7.30
N VAL A 49 19.72 -57.04 -7.04
CA VAL A 49 18.74 -58.04 -7.47
C VAL A 49 18.71 -58.14 -9.00
N TYR A 50 18.64 -57.03 -9.74
CA TYR A 50 18.66 -57.05 -11.21
C TYR A 50 19.95 -57.67 -11.79
N ARG A 51 21.11 -57.37 -11.19
CA ARG A 51 22.43 -57.84 -11.65
C ARG A 51 22.72 -59.30 -11.32
N TYR A 52 22.38 -59.75 -10.11
CA TYR A 52 22.83 -61.04 -9.55
C TYR A 52 21.70 -61.99 -9.14
N GLY A 53 20.49 -61.49 -8.87
CA GLY A 53 19.37 -62.27 -8.34
C GLY A 53 18.29 -62.67 -9.35
N LEU A 54 18.22 -62.02 -10.53
CA LEU A 54 17.21 -62.31 -11.54
C LEU A 54 17.72 -63.18 -12.69
N ASP A 55 16.90 -64.11 -13.16
CA ASP A 55 17.10 -64.84 -14.42
C ASP A 55 17.00 -63.92 -15.64
N GLU A 56 17.54 -64.32 -16.80
CA GLU A 56 17.47 -63.52 -18.03
C GLU A 56 16.02 -63.18 -18.46
N ASN A 57 15.11 -64.15 -18.36
CA ASN A 57 13.67 -63.93 -18.60
C ASN A 57 13.06 -62.94 -17.59
N GLN A 58 13.50 -62.95 -16.33
CA GLN A 58 13.01 -62.03 -15.30
C GLN A 58 13.58 -60.61 -15.52
N ARG A 59 14.84 -60.48 -15.92
CA ARG A 59 15.48 -59.20 -16.30
C ARG A 59 14.72 -58.51 -17.43
N VAL A 60 14.23 -59.25 -18.44
CA VAL A 60 13.37 -58.70 -19.51
C VAL A 60 12.05 -58.12 -18.96
N HIS A 61 11.48 -58.70 -17.90
CA HIS A 61 10.28 -58.16 -17.27
C HIS A 61 10.60 -56.94 -16.39
N PHE A 62 11.73 -56.96 -15.67
CA PHE A 62 12.23 -55.83 -14.90
C PHE A 62 12.53 -54.60 -15.79
N GLU A 63 13.18 -54.81 -16.94
CA GLU A 63 13.47 -53.78 -17.94
C GLU A 63 12.19 -53.14 -18.48
N LYS A 64 11.18 -53.96 -18.84
CA LYS A 64 9.86 -53.47 -19.27
C LYS A 64 9.16 -52.65 -18.17
N LEU A 65 9.25 -53.09 -16.92
CA LEU A 65 8.66 -52.39 -15.77
C LEU A 65 9.38 -51.05 -15.49
N SER A 66 10.70 -51.00 -15.59
CA SER A 66 11.50 -49.76 -15.47
C SER A 66 11.06 -48.73 -16.52
N LEU A 67 10.99 -49.13 -17.80
CA LEU A 67 10.57 -48.26 -18.90
C LEU A 67 9.09 -47.81 -18.79
N PHE A 68 8.22 -48.66 -18.23
CA PHE A 68 6.85 -48.28 -17.90
C PHE A 68 6.81 -47.21 -16.80
N CYS A 69 7.50 -47.44 -15.67
CA CYS A 69 7.57 -46.48 -14.57
C CYS A 69 8.19 -45.15 -15.01
N GLU A 70 9.21 -45.15 -15.87
CA GLU A 70 9.80 -43.91 -16.42
C GLU A 70 8.78 -43.11 -17.21
N ARG A 71 7.99 -43.76 -18.08
CA ARG A 71 6.90 -43.12 -18.80
C ARG A 71 5.79 -42.61 -17.86
N SER A 72 5.58 -43.25 -16.71
CA SER A 72 4.62 -42.77 -15.69
C SER A 72 5.09 -41.51 -14.93
N LEU A 73 6.41 -41.34 -14.73
CA LEU A 73 6.95 -40.19 -13.98
C LEU A 73 6.66 -38.83 -14.64
N SER A 74 6.54 -38.77 -15.98
CA SER A 74 6.33 -37.51 -16.70
C SER A 74 4.94 -36.89 -16.53
N PHE A 75 3.99 -37.62 -15.94
CA PHE A 75 2.63 -37.14 -15.66
C PHE A 75 2.49 -36.38 -14.34
N ILE A 76 3.53 -36.34 -13.48
CA ILE A 76 3.46 -35.72 -12.13
C ILE A 76 4.14 -34.34 -12.14
N PRO A 77 3.39 -33.21 -12.11
CA PRO A 77 3.96 -31.86 -12.16
C PRO A 77 4.45 -31.40 -10.78
N LEU A 78 5.46 -32.09 -10.22
CA LEU A 78 5.99 -31.83 -8.87
C LEU A 78 6.37 -30.37 -8.62
N THR A 79 7.01 -29.72 -9.60
CA THR A 79 7.47 -28.31 -9.49
C THR A 79 6.33 -27.33 -9.23
N PHE A 80 5.16 -27.56 -9.82
CA PHE A 80 3.96 -26.76 -9.60
C PHE A 80 3.41 -27.00 -8.20
N ILE A 81 3.20 -28.28 -7.84
CA ILE A 81 2.58 -28.69 -6.58
C ILE A 81 3.42 -28.22 -5.37
N LEU A 82 4.75 -28.41 -5.41
CA LEU A 82 5.64 -27.88 -4.36
C LEU A 82 5.71 -26.36 -4.37
N GLY A 83 5.74 -25.72 -5.54
CA GLY A 83 5.84 -24.27 -5.64
C GLY A 83 4.72 -23.54 -4.88
N PHE A 84 3.47 -23.94 -5.08
CA PHE A 84 2.33 -23.35 -4.36
C PHE A 84 2.29 -23.75 -2.89
N TYR A 85 2.57 -25.01 -2.55
CA TYR A 85 2.56 -25.49 -1.17
C TYR A 85 3.64 -24.81 -0.30
N VAL A 86 4.90 -24.81 -0.75
CA VAL A 86 6.02 -24.21 -0.01
C VAL A 86 5.86 -22.69 0.09
N SER A 87 5.39 -22.01 -0.97
CA SER A 87 5.12 -20.57 -0.92
C SER A 87 4.08 -20.21 0.15
N MET A 88 2.98 -20.96 0.21
CA MET A 88 1.93 -20.80 1.23
C MET A 88 2.48 -21.03 2.66
N VAL A 89 3.32 -22.05 2.87
CA VAL A 89 3.96 -22.30 4.17
C VAL A 89 4.91 -21.16 4.55
N VAL A 90 5.73 -20.66 3.62
CA VAL A 90 6.67 -19.55 3.87
C VAL A 90 5.96 -18.24 4.21
N THR A 91 4.83 -17.92 3.56
CA THR A 91 4.00 -16.77 3.94
C THR A 91 3.48 -16.93 5.37
N ARG A 92 2.81 -18.06 5.67
CA ARG A 92 2.28 -18.36 7.02
C ARG A 92 3.37 -18.31 8.10
N TRP A 93 4.56 -18.84 7.81
CA TRP A 93 5.73 -18.79 8.69
C TRP A 93 6.13 -17.35 9.04
N TRP A 94 6.13 -16.46 8.05
CA TRP A 94 6.45 -15.04 8.25
C TRP A 94 5.35 -14.30 9.01
N ASP A 95 4.08 -14.61 8.73
CA ASP A 95 2.96 -14.05 9.47
C ASP A 95 3.01 -14.44 10.95
N VAL A 96 3.31 -15.70 11.27
CA VAL A 96 3.49 -16.17 12.65
C VAL A 96 4.61 -15.39 13.34
N PHE A 97 5.74 -15.15 12.67
CA PHE A 97 6.81 -14.30 13.22
C PHE A 97 6.35 -12.87 13.51
N MET A 98 5.61 -12.25 12.59
CA MET A 98 5.10 -10.88 12.73
C MET A 98 4.02 -10.73 13.81
N ASN A 99 3.33 -11.81 14.17
CA ASN A 99 2.35 -11.82 15.26
C ASN A 99 2.97 -12.15 16.64
N ILE A 100 4.27 -12.42 16.74
CA ILE A 100 4.96 -12.50 18.04
C ILE A 100 4.94 -11.13 18.70
N GLY A 101 4.36 -11.04 19.90
CA GLY A 101 4.28 -9.78 20.66
C GLY A 101 5.65 -9.24 21.08
N TRP A 102 5.82 -7.92 20.94
CA TRP A 102 6.94 -7.15 21.49
C TRP A 102 6.36 -6.04 22.38
N PRO A 103 6.45 -6.13 23.72
CA PRO A 103 5.76 -5.20 24.62
C PRO A 103 6.42 -3.83 24.69
N ASP A 104 7.64 -3.67 24.14
CA ASP A 104 8.49 -2.49 24.18
C ASP A 104 7.73 -1.17 23.97
N ARG A 105 6.90 -1.09 22.92
CA ARG A 105 6.18 0.14 22.55
C ARG A 105 5.19 0.57 23.65
N ILE A 106 4.38 -0.38 24.13
CA ILE A 106 3.39 -0.16 25.18
C ILE A 106 4.10 0.19 26.49
N VAL A 107 5.18 -0.51 26.82
CA VAL A 107 5.92 -0.27 28.07
C VAL A 107 6.66 1.08 28.03
N LEU A 108 7.13 1.54 26.87
CA LEU A 108 7.65 2.89 26.67
C LEU A 108 6.56 3.95 26.87
N GLN A 109 5.37 3.77 26.28
CA GLN A 109 4.23 4.69 26.48
C GLN A 109 3.81 4.74 27.96
N VAL A 110 3.71 3.59 28.62
CA VAL A 110 3.40 3.47 30.06
C VAL A 110 4.51 4.08 30.93
N ALA A 111 5.77 4.03 30.50
CA ALA A 111 6.88 4.70 31.18
C ALA A 111 6.84 6.24 31.04
N CYS A 112 6.34 6.77 29.91
CA CYS A 112 6.19 8.21 29.70
C CYS A 112 4.89 8.79 30.30
N TYR A 113 3.77 8.06 30.22
CA TYR A 113 2.43 8.59 30.54
C TYR A 113 1.99 8.35 31.99
N VAL A 114 2.58 7.39 32.71
CA VAL A 114 2.30 7.17 34.14
C VAL A 114 3.27 8.01 34.98
N GLN A 115 2.92 9.29 35.16
CA GLN A 115 3.74 10.32 35.79
C GLN A 115 3.76 10.21 37.32
N SER A 116 4.49 9.24 37.87
CA SER A 116 4.74 9.11 39.31
C SER A 116 6.08 8.42 39.57
N ALA A 117 6.97 9.09 40.31
CA ALA A 117 8.23 8.54 40.79
C ALA A 117 8.04 7.62 42.02
N ASP A 118 6.86 7.66 42.64
CA ASP A 118 6.54 6.93 43.85
C ASP A 118 6.57 5.41 43.65
N GLN A 119 6.66 4.69 44.77
CA GLN A 119 6.51 3.23 44.79
C GLN A 119 5.20 2.78 44.11
N LYS A 120 4.12 3.58 44.17
CA LYS A 120 2.85 3.30 43.50
C LYS A 120 2.95 3.37 41.96
N GLY A 121 3.49 4.45 41.40
CA GLY A 121 3.73 4.58 39.96
C GLY A 121 4.67 3.48 39.45
N ARG A 122 5.75 3.21 40.20
CA ARG A 122 6.68 2.10 39.93
C ARG A 122 5.97 0.74 39.87
N MET A 123 5.10 0.44 40.85
CA MET A 123 4.33 -0.81 40.86
C MET A 123 3.37 -0.91 39.68
N ILE A 124 2.70 0.18 39.28
CA ILE A 124 1.79 0.20 38.13
C ILE A 124 2.56 -0.12 36.84
N ARG A 125 3.63 0.63 36.54
CA ARG A 125 4.42 0.41 35.30
C ARG A 125 4.99 -1.00 35.21
N ARG A 126 5.58 -1.52 36.29
CA ARG A 126 6.11 -2.90 36.34
C ARG A 126 5.01 -3.95 36.20
N THR A 127 3.82 -3.71 36.76
CA THR A 127 2.70 -4.66 36.68
C THR A 127 2.10 -4.71 35.28
N VAL A 128 1.95 -3.57 34.60
CA VAL A 128 1.56 -3.52 33.18
C VAL A 128 2.56 -4.30 32.31
N ALA A 129 3.86 -4.04 32.45
CA ALA A 129 4.89 -4.78 31.72
C ALA A 129 4.85 -6.29 32.01
N ARG A 130 4.56 -6.70 33.26
CA ARG A 130 4.42 -8.10 33.65
C ARG A 130 3.15 -8.75 33.09
N TYR A 131 1.99 -8.07 33.10
CA TYR A 131 0.74 -8.60 32.57
C TYR A 131 0.76 -8.84 31.06
N LEU A 132 1.41 -7.97 30.28
CA LEU A 132 1.63 -8.18 28.85
C LEU A 132 2.49 -9.43 28.60
N ASN A 133 3.63 -9.52 29.30
CA ASN A 133 4.51 -10.69 29.25
C ASN A 133 3.82 -11.98 29.74
N LEU A 134 2.95 -11.90 30.75
CA LEU A 134 2.15 -13.03 31.25
C LEU A 134 1.14 -13.50 30.20
N ALA A 135 0.36 -12.60 29.59
CA ALA A 135 -0.57 -12.96 28.51
C ALA A 135 0.15 -13.64 27.34
N GLN A 136 1.29 -13.08 26.91
CA GLN A 136 2.14 -13.68 25.88
C GLN A 136 2.70 -15.04 26.31
N THR A 137 3.17 -15.20 27.54
CA THR A 137 3.71 -16.47 28.05
C THR A 137 2.63 -17.55 28.16
N LEU A 138 1.39 -17.19 28.54
CA LEU A 138 0.26 -18.11 28.56
C LEU A 138 -0.05 -18.64 27.15
N VAL A 139 -0.09 -17.78 26.13
CA VAL A 139 -0.29 -18.19 24.72
C VAL A 139 0.86 -19.05 24.23
N LEU A 140 2.10 -18.56 24.36
CA LEU A 140 3.29 -19.25 23.84
C LEU A 140 3.51 -20.62 24.49
N ARG A 141 3.19 -20.78 25.78
CA ARG A 141 3.21 -22.08 26.47
C ARG A 141 2.20 -23.07 25.88
N ASP A 142 1.05 -22.61 25.43
CA ASP A 142 -0.01 -23.50 24.93
C ASP A 142 0.26 -23.95 23.47
N ILE A 143 0.98 -23.14 22.66
CA ILE A 143 1.28 -23.43 21.24
C ILE A 143 2.73 -23.86 20.93
N SER A 144 3.72 -23.55 21.78
CA SER A 144 5.13 -23.91 21.56
C SER A 144 5.59 -25.05 22.47
N SER A 145 6.12 -26.14 21.90
CA SER A 145 6.65 -27.27 22.67
C SER A 145 7.84 -26.87 23.55
N ALA A 146 8.74 -26.03 23.02
CA ALA A 146 9.89 -25.50 23.74
C ALA A 146 9.50 -24.66 24.97
N VAL A 147 8.40 -23.90 24.88
CA VAL A 147 7.89 -23.11 26.03
C VAL A 147 7.07 -23.98 26.97
N LYS A 148 6.28 -24.95 26.46
CA LYS A 148 5.53 -25.89 27.29
C LYS A 148 6.44 -26.75 28.17
N LYS A 149 7.64 -27.09 27.70
CA LYS A 149 8.69 -27.76 28.49
C LYS A 149 9.30 -26.86 29.56
N ARG A 150 9.41 -25.54 29.31
CA ARG A 150 9.90 -24.55 30.29
C ARG A 150 8.86 -24.25 31.38
N PHE A 151 7.58 -24.19 31.03
CA PHE A 151 6.48 -23.92 31.96
C PHE A 151 5.35 -24.99 31.86
N PRO A 152 5.55 -26.22 32.38
CA PRO A 152 4.55 -27.28 32.25
C PRO A 152 3.22 -26.96 32.97
N THR A 153 3.30 -26.48 34.21
CA THR A 153 2.16 -26.11 35.09
C THR A 153 2.07 -24.59 35.29
N ILE A 154 0.93 -24.11 35.82
CA ILE A 154 0.76 -22.70 36.20
C ILE A 154 1.68 -22.33 37.38
N GLU A 155 1.95 -23.26 38.31
CA GLU A 155 2.87 -23.07 39.43
C GLU A 155 4.27 -22.66 38.95
N MET A 156 4.74 -23.22 37.83
CA MET A 156 6.04 -22.87 37.23
C MET A 156 6.05 -21.45 36.65
N VAL A 157 4.89 -20.92 36.23
CA VAL A 157 4.72 -19.52 35.79
C VAL A 157 4.78 -18.56 36.98
N ILE A 158 4.31 -19.00 38.16
CA ILE A 158 4.40 -18.26 39.44
C ILE A 158 5.83 -18.28 39.98
N GLN A 159 6.47 -19.46 40.06
CA GLN A 159 7.87 -19.60 40.47
C GLN A 159 8.84 -18.82 39.57
N SER A 160 8.46 -18.59 38.30
CA SER A 160 9.21 -17.77 37.35
C SER A 160 8.88 -16.27 37.40
N GLY A 161 8.03 -15.82 38.33
CA GLY A 161 7.75 -14.40 38.60
C GLY A 161 6.84 -13.68 37.59
N PHE A 162 6.10 -14.42 36.74
CA PHE A 162 5.13 -13.80 35.81
C PHE A 162 3.77 -13.55 36.48
N MET A 163 3.34 -14.41 37.41
CA MET A 163 2.05 -14.36 38.10
C MET A 163 2.24 -14.48 39.62
N ASN A 164 1.41 -13.81 40.42
CA ASN A 164 1.40 -13.93 41.89
C ASN A 164 0.33 -14.93 42.39
N GLU A 165 0.44 -15.41 43.64
CA GLU A 165 -0.55 -16.35 44.22
C GLU A 165 -1.98 -15.76 44.31
N GLU A 166 -2.12 -14.48 44.64
CA GLU A 166 -3.44 -13.81 44.64
C GLU A 166 -4.03 -13.64 43.23
N GLU A 167 -3.17 -13.51 42.22
CA GLU A 167 -3.59 -13.45 40.82
C GLU A 167 -3.99 -14.85 40.32
N LEU A 168 -3.36 -15.92 40.80
CA LEU A 168 -3.81 -17.28 40.52
C LEU A 168 -5.24 -17.49 41.01
N LYS A 169 -5.57 -17.06 42.24
CA LYS A 169 -6.93 -17.19 42.80
C LYS A 169 -7.96 -16.52 41.88
N GLN A 170 -7.74 -15.25 41.51
CA GLN A 170 -8.62 -14.53 40.58
C GLN A 170 -8.67 -15.19 39.19
N TYR A 171 -7.55 -15.71 38.70
CA TYR A 171 -7.49 -16.43 37.42
C TYR A 171 -8.27 -17.75 37.47
N GLU A 172 -8.31 -18.45 38.61
CA GLU A 172 -9.05 -19.71 38.80
C GLU A 172 -10.54 -19.51 39.13
N GLU A 173 -10.89 -18.44 39.86
CA GLU A 173 -12.28 -17.99 40.08
C GLU A 173 -13.06 -17.81 38.77
N VAL A 174 -12.39 -17.34 37.70
CA VAL A 174 -12.96 -17.28 36.35
C VAL A 174 -13.08 -18.68 35.76
N LYS A 175 -14.26 -19.28 35.99
CA LYS A 175 -14.71 -20.55 35.40
C LYS A 175 -14.99 -20.37 33.90
N CYS A 176 -14.02 -20.75 33.07
CA CYS A 176 -14.12 -20.73 31.61
C CYS A 176 -13.51 -22.01 31.02
N LEU A 177 -14.09 -22.52 29.94
CA LEU A 177 -13.60 -23.69 29.18
C LEU A 177 -12.58 -23.31 28.09
N HIS A 178 -12.36 -22.02 27.84
CA HIS A 178 -11.50 -21.50 26.78
C HIS A 178 -10.18 -20.95 27.34
N HIS A 179 -9.18 -20.73 26.48
CA HIS A 179 -7.87 -20.20 26.90
C HIS A 179 -8.01 -18.81 27.55
N LYS A 180 -7.66 -18.71 28.83
CA LYS A 180 -7.82 -17.51 29.67
C LYS A 180 -6.70 -16.46 29.49
N TYR A 181 -6.01 -16.46 28.35
CA TYR A 181 -4.88 -15.55 28.07
C TYR A 181 -5.28 -14.05 28.02
N TRP A 182 -6.57 -13.77 27.84
CA TRP A 182 -7.14 -12.43 27.83
C TRP A 182 -7.30 -11.83 29.24
N ILE A 183 -7.25 -12.63 30.32
CA ILE A 183 -7.44 -12.14 31.69
C ILE A 183 -6.36 -11.12 32.10
N PRO A 184 -5.04 -11.37 31.91
CA PRO A 184 -4.02 -10.36 32.19
C PRO A 184 -4.13 -9.10 31.31
N ILE A 185 -4.67 -9.22 30.09
CA ILE A 185 -4.96 -8.06 29.23
C ILE A 185 -6.07 -7.21 29.84
N GLN A 186 -7.18 -7.82 30.30
CA GLN A 186 -8.25 -7.11 31.01
C GLN A 186 -7.72 -6.45 32.29
N TRP A 187 -6.93 -7.18 33.11
CA TRP A 187 -6.30 -6.61 34.30
C TRP A 187 -5.40 -5.41 33.97
N CYS A 188 -4.68 -5.46 32.84
CA CYS A 188 -3.83 -4.36 32.37
C CYS A 188 -4.66 -3.11 32.02
N CYS A 189 -5.73 -3.25 31.24
CA CYS A 189 -6.63 -2.13 30.93
C CYS A 189 -7.31 -1.58 32.19
N THR A 190 -7.85 -2.45 33.07
CA THR A 190 -8.46 -2.02 34.34
C THR A 190 -7.46 -1.30 35.26
N LEU A 191 -6.20 -1.72 35.29
CA LEU A 191 -5.14 -1.05 36.06
C LEU A 191 -4.82 0.35 35.51
N LEU A 192 -4.79 0.52 34.19
CA LEU A 192 -4.59 1.84 33.56
C LEU A 192 -5.81 2.76 33.79
N CYS A 193 -7.04 2.26 33.62
CA CYS A 193 -8.24 3.03 33.95
C CYS A 193 -8.29 3.44 35.44
N LYS A 194 -7.78 2.59 36.35
CA LYS A 194 -7.62 2.96 37.76
C LYS A 194 -6.54 4.03 37.95
N ALA A 195 -5.38 3.90 37.31
CA ALA A 195 -4.32 4.90 37.37
C ALA A 195 -4.78 6.28 36.85
N ARG A 196 -5.62 6.31 35.81
CA ARG A 196 -6.28 7.53 35.32
C ARG A 196 -7.26 8.12 36.35
N LYS A 197 -8.11 7.30 36.97
CA LYS A 197 -9.02 7.73 38.07
C LYS A 197 -8.28 8.21 39.32
N GLU A 198 -7.01 7.83 39.48
CA GLU A 198 -6.11 8.30 40.54
C GLU A 198 -5.22 9.48 40.09
N SER A 199 -5.50 10.08 38.92
CA SER A 199 -4.76 11.20 38.31
C SER A 199 -3.26 10.95 38.08
N LEU A 200 -2.84 9.68 37.98
CA LEU A 200 -1.47 9.26 37.62
C LEU A 200 -1.23 9.25 36.10
N ILE A 201 -2.30 9.43 35.31
CA ILE A 201 -2.29 9.63 33.86
C ILE A 201 -3.01 10.95 33.59
N GLU A 202 -2.32 11.85 32.88
CA GLU A 202 -2.69 13.26 32.74
C GLU A 202 -4.02 13.47 32.00
N ASN A 203 -4.16 12.88 30.82
CA ASN A 203 -5.28 13.10 29.88
C ASN A 203 -5.83 11.76 29.35
N ASP A 204 -7.14 11.67 29.11
CA ASP A 204 -7.80 10.44 28.63
C ASP A 204 -7.35 10.01 27.22
N LEU A 205 -6.91 10.96 26.39
CA LEU A 205 -6.26 10.66 25.10
C LEU A 205 -5.05 9.71 25.25
N LEU A 206 -4.25 9.89 26.30
CA LEU A 206 -3.10 9.03 26.59
C LEU A 206 -3.53 7.64 27.07
N LEU A 207 -4.64 7.56 27.81
CA LEU A 207 -5.23 6.29 28.23
C LEU A 207 -5.76 5.51 27.02
N ASN A 208 -6.54 6.16 26.16
CA ASN A 208 -7.13 5.53 24.97
C ASN A 208 -6.04 5.00 24.03
N GLN A 209 -5.00 5.80 23.74
CA GLN A 209 -3.87 5.34 22.94
C GLN A 209 -3.19 4.09 23.54
N MET A 210 -2.96 4.05 24.86
CA MET A 210 -2.41 2.86 25.52
C MET A 210 -3.37 1.65 25.43
N ILE A 211 -4.68 1.85 25.54
CA ILE A 211 -5.68 0.78 25.44
C ILE A 211 -5.73 0.22 24.01
N ASP A 212 -5.76 1.06 22.98
CA ASP A 212 -5.73 0.65 21.57
C ASP A 212 -4.47 -0.18 21.28
N ASP A 213 -3.33 0.26 21.79
CA ASP A 213 -2.05 -0.42 21.59
C ASP A 213 -1.98 -1.78 22.31
N ILE A 214 -2.64 -1.90 23.48
CA ILE A 214 -2.85 -3.17 24.18
C ILE A 214 -3.86 -4.06 23.43
N MET A 215 -4.90 -3.51 22.81
CA MET A 215 -5.88 -4.27 22.02
C MET A 215 -5.26 -4.80 20.72
N ASN A 216 -4.38 -4.03 20.08
CA ASN A 216 -3.57 -4.50 18.95
C ASN A 216 -2.63 -5.65 19.38
N TYR A 217 -1.96 -5.55 20.53
CA TYR A 217 -1.14 -6.63 21.08
C TYR A 217 -1.96 -7.90 21.40
N ARG A 218 -3.15 -7.75 21.99
CA ARG A 218 -4.12 -8.84 22.18
C ARG A 218 -4.53 -9.48 20.85
N GLN A 219 -4.72 -8.69 19.80
CA GLN A 219 -5.08 -9.19 18.47
C GLN A 219 -3.96 -10.02 17.85
N ASN A 220 -2.69 -9.59 17.98
CA ASN A 220 -1.54 -10.37 17.52
C ASN A 220 -1.43 -11.71 18.26
N LEU A 221 -1.64 -11.72 19.59
CA LEU A 221 -1.70 -12.97 20.38
C LEU A 221 -2.86 -13.88 19.95
N MET A 222 -4.02 -13.33 19.60
CA MET A 222 -5.14 -14.09 19.04
C MET A 222 -4.80 -14.68 17.67
N MET A 223 -4.07 -13.95 16.83
CA MET A 223 -3.62 -14.47 15.54
C MET A 223 -2.66 -15.64 15.68
N LEU A 224 -1.76 -15.66 16.67
CA LEU A 224 -0.92 -16.82 16.96
C LEU A 224 -1.77 -18.08 17.28
N LEU A 225 -2.81 -17.94 18.11
CA LEU A 225 -3.75 -19.03 18.41
C LEU A 225 -4.54 -19.47 17.17
N ASN A 226 -4.96 -18.53 16.32
CA ASN A 226 -5.64 -18.84 15.06
C ASN A 226 -4.74 -19.59 14.08
N TYR A 227 -3.44 -19.24 14.01
CA TYR A 227 -2.49 -19.98 13.17
C TYR A 227 -2.27 -21.41 13.70
N ASP A 228 -2.10 -21.61 15.00
CA ASP A 228 -1.96 -22.94 15.61
C ASP A 228 -3.21 -23.81 15.33
N TRP A 229 -4.39 -23.32 15.74
CA TRP A 229 -5.68 -24.00 15.58
C TRP A 229 -6.03 -24.30 14.12
N ILE A 230 -5.88 -23.31 13.23
CA ILE A 230 -6.16 -23.45 11.79
C ILE A 230 -4.85 -23.70 11.05
N SER A 231 -4.32 -24.90 11.23
CA SER A 231 -3.18 -25.42 10.47
C SER A 231 -3.49 -25.59 8.97
N VAL A 232 -2.45 -25.73 8.14
CA VAL A 232 -2.59 -26.00 6.70
C VAL A 232 -3.47 -27.24 6.48
N PRO A 233 -4.49 -27.20 5.59
CA PRO A 233 -5.43 -28.30 5.43
C PRO A 233 -4.75 -29.65 5.17
N LEU A 234 -5.00 -30.62 6.06
CA LEU A 234 -4.32 -31.93 6.07
C LEU A 234 -4.34 -32.64 4.71
N VAL A 235 -5.46 -32.55 3.98
CA VAL A 235 -5.61 -33.13 2.64
C VAL A 235 -4.61 -32.55 1.62
N TYR A 236 -4.24 -31.27 1.74
CA TYR A 236 -3.28 -30.62 0.84
C TYR A 236 -1.85 -31.11 1.16
N THR A 237 -1.47 -31.12 2.44
CA THR A 237 -0.21 -31.72 2.91
C THR A 237 -0.10 -33.18 2.47
N GLN A 238 -1.17 -33.98 2.62
CA GLN A 238 -1.22 -35.37 2.16
C GLN A 238 -1.05 -35.49 0.64
N VAL A 239 -1.75 -34.70 -0.16
CA VAL A 239 -1.61 -34.71 -1.63
C VAL A 239 -0.18 -34.37 -2.07
N VAL A 240 0.46 -33.38 -1.44
CA VAL A 240 1.85 -33.00 -1.75
C VAL A 240 2.82 -34.13 -1.37
N THR A 241 2.70 -34.70 -0.17
CA THR A 241 3.54 -35.83 0.27
C THR A 241 3.34 -37.05 -0.61
N ILE A 242 2.09 -37.41 -0.96
CA ILE A 242 1.78 -38.52 -1.86
C ILE A 242 2.37 -38.28 -3.26
N ALA A 243 2.33 -37.06 -3.79
CA ALA A 243 2.94 -36.74 -5.08
C ALA A 243 4.47 -36.94 -5.05
N VAL A 244 5.16 -36.42 -4.04
CA VAL A 244 6.63 -36.54 -3.92
C VAL A 244 7.05 -37.98 -3.62
N TYR A 245 6.42 -38.65 -2.66
CA TYR A 245 6.78 -40.02 -2.28
C TYR A 245 6.36 -41.04 -3.35
N GLY A 246 5.24 -40.82 -4.03
CA GLY A 246 4.82 -41.61 -5.20
C GLY A 246 5.79 -41.47 -6.38
N PHE A 247 6.25 -40.24 -6.66
CA PHE A 247 7.31 -40.00 -7.65
C PHE A 247 8.61 -40.74 -7.29
N PHE A 248 9.07 -40.65 -6.03
CA PHE A 248 10.31 -41.34 -5.64
C PHE A 248 10.17 -42.87 -5.54
N ALA A 249 9.00 -43.40 -5.15
CA ALA A 249 8.70 -44.82 -5.20
C ALA A 249 8.73 -45.35 -6.65
N ALA A 250 8.16 -44.62 -7.60
CA ALA A 250 8.25 -44.94 -9.02
C ALA A 250 9.68 -44.77 -9.56
N SER A 251 10.46 -43.79 -9.08
CA SER A 251 11.84 -43.56 -9.53
C SER A 251 12.84 -44.62 -9.06
N LEU A 252 12.58 -45.30 -7.94
CA LEU A 252 13.38 -46.46 -7.49
C LEU A 252 13.42 -47.58 -8.53
N MET A 253 12.33 -47.76 -9.29
CA MET A 253 12.27 -48.68 -10.43
C MET A 253 12.72 -47.99 -11.73
N ALA A 254 12.12 -46.84 -12.07
CA ALA A 254 12.31 -46.18 -13.36
C ALA A 254 13.74 -45.74 -13.69
N ARG A 255 14.59 -45.53 -12.68
CA ARG A 255 15.95 -45.01 -12.84
C ARG A 255 17.03 -46.06 -12.62
N GLN A 256 16.68 -47.34 -12.72
CA GLN A 256 17.64 -48.44 -12.65
C GLN A 256 18.49 -48.52 -13.92
N TYR A 257 19.80 -48.74 -13.77
CA TYR A 257 20.67 -48.95 -14.92
C TYR A 257 20.43 -50.34 -15.53
N LEU A 258 19.82 -50.34 -16.72
CA LEU A 258 19.53 -51.53 -17.51
C LEU A 258 20.76 -52.00 -18.31
N ASN A 259 20.76 -53.25 -18.76
CA ASN A 259 21.85 -53.85 -19.52
C ASN A 259 22.13 -53.08 -20.85
N PRO A 260 23.30 -52.41 -21.00
CA PRO A 260 23.61 -51.61 -22.19
C PRO A 260 23.60 -52.40 -23.50
N SER A 261 23.89 -53.71 -23.47
CA SER A 261 23.90 -54.56 -24.66
C SER A 261 22.54 -54.66 -25.36
N LYS A 262 21.44 -54.34 -24.66
CA LYS A 262 20.08 -54.30 -25.25
C LYS A 262 19.75 -52.96 -25.93
N ASN A 263 20.60 -51.93 -25.81
CA ASN A 263 20.48 -50.62 -26.48
C ASN A 263 19.08 -49.99 -26.34
N TYR A 264 18.47 -50.05 -25.16
CA TYR A 264 17.22 -49.36 -24.88
C TYR A 264 17.41 -47.83 -24.96
N PRO A 265 16.50 -47.06 -25.59
CA PRO A 265 16.60 -45.61 -25.65
C PRO A 265 16.85 -44.98 -24.27
N GLY A 266 17.84 -44.08 -24.20
CA GLY A 266 18.28 -43.44 -22.95
C GLY A 266 19.19 -44.29 -22.04
N HIS A 267 19.23 -45.62 -22.20
CA HIS A 267 19.84 -46.57 -21.27
C HIS A 267 21.13 -47.22 -21.82
N ASN A 268 21.94 -46.45 -22.54
CA ASN A 268 23.17 -46.92 -23.19
C ASN A 268 24.42 -46.88 -22.29
N VAL A 269 24.29 -46.41 -21.04
CA VAL A 269 25.41 -46.19 -20.11
C VAL A 269 24.99 -46.64 -18.70
N ASP A 270 25.81 -47.47 -18.07
CA ASP A 270 25.68 -47.87 -16.67
C ASP A 270 26.75 -47.16 -15.83
N LEU A 271 26.32 -46.35 -14.84
CA LEU A 271 27.23 -45.66 -13.91
C LEU A 271 27.20 -46.27 -12.50
N TYR A 272 26.42 -47.34 -12.27
CA TYR A 272 26.10 -47.96 -10.98
C TYR A 272 25.39 -47.04 -9.96
N VAL A 273 25.84 -45.81 -9.79
CA VAL A 273 25.30 -44.79 -8.87
C VAL A 273 24.53 -43.73 -9.68
N PRO A 274 23.24 -43.48 -9.40
CA PRO A 274 22.39 -42.62 -10.23
C PRO A 274 22.55 -41.14 -9.86
N ILE A 275 23.73 -40.55 -10.08
CA ILE A 275 24.13 -39.21 -9.59
C ILE A 275 23.07 -38.13 -9.84
N PHE A 276 22.50 -38.06 -11.05
CA PHE A 276 21.47 -37.06 -11.37
C PHE A 276 20.11 -37.32 -10.69
N THR A 277 19.78 -38.58 -10.38
CA THR A 277 18.60 -38.92 -9.57
C THR A 277 18.84 -38.55 -8.10
N ILE A 278 20.07 -38.66 -7.58
CA ILE A 278 20.44 -38.18 -6.24
C ILE A 278 20.33 -36.65 -6.16
N LEU A 279 20.77 -35.93 -7.20
CA LEU A 279 20.56 -34.47 -7.28
C LEU A 279 19.06 -34.12 -7.34
N GLN A 280 18.25 -34.83 -8.13
CA GLN A 280 16.79 -34.65 -8.15
C GLN A 280 16.14 -34.99 -6.79
N PHE A 281 16.67 -35.96 -6.05
CA PHE A 281 16.26 -36.24 -4.67
C PHE A 281 16.54 -35.06 -3.76
N VAL A 282 17.78 -34.53 -3.75
CA VAL A 282 18.13 -33.35 -2.95
C VAL A 282 17.23 -32.15 -3.29
N PHE A 283 16.93 -31.91 -4.57
CA PHE A 283 16.03 -30.82 -4.95
C PHE A 283 14.58 -31.02 -4.49
N TYR A 284 13.89 -32.11 -4.88
CA TYR A 284 12.46 -32.24 -4.54
C TYR A 284 12.21 -32.66 -3.09
N MET A 285 12.99 -33.59 -2.54
CA MET A 285 12.86 -33.98 -1.13
C MET A 285 13.30 -32.83 -0.21
N GLY A 286 14.35 -32.09 -0.58
CA GLY A 286 14.81 -30.94 0.20
C GLY A 286 13.83 -29.78 0.17
N TRP A 287 13.20 -29.51 -0.98
CA TRP A 287 12.19 -28.47 -1.09
C TRP A 287 10.87 -28.86 -0.38
N LEU A 288 10.54 -30.16 -0.27
CA LEU A 288 9.51 -30.65 0.64
C LEU A 288 9.91 -30.46 2.12
N LYS A 289 11.16 -30.79 2.49
CA LYS A 289 11.69 -30.60 3.85
C LYS A 289 11.70 -29.13 4.28
N VAL A 290 11.87 -28.18 3.36
CA VAL A 290 11.71 -26.74 3.64
C VAL A 290 10.28 -26.39 4.05
N ALA A 291 9.24 -27.04 3.52
CA ALA A 291 7.90 -26.87 4.07
C ALA A 291 7.70 -27.63 5.39
N GLU A 292 8.28 -28.84 5.53
CA GLU A 292 8.21 -29.65 6.76
C GLU A 292 8.79 -28.89 7.96
N SER A 293 9.94 -28.25 7.82
CA SER A 293 10.62 -27.47 8.89
C SER A 293 10.11 -26.03 9.05
N LEU A 294 9.06 -25.61 8.34
CA LEU A 294 8.48 -24.26 8.44
C LEU A 294 6.97 -24.27 8.71
N ILE A 295 6.32 -25.44 8.73
CA ILE A 295 4.86 -25.56 8.95
C ILE A 295 4.43 -25.21 10.39
N ASN A 296 5.31 -25.46 11.37
CA ASN A 296 5.19 -25.03 12.76
C ASN A 296 6.55 -24.53 13.29
N PRO A 297 6.86 -23.23 13.15
CA PRO A 297 8.13 -22.65 13.58
C PRO A 297 8.26 -22.39 15.09
N LEU A 298 7.35 -22.95 15.89
CA LEU A 298 7.30 -22.83 17.35
C LEU A 298 7.74 -24.14 18.04
N GLY A 299 8.37 -25.04 17.29
CA GLY A 299 8.87 -26.33 17.73
C GLY A 299 10.26 -26.27 18.39
N GLU A 300 11.14 -27.16 17.95
CA GLU A 300 12.49 -27.41 18.48
C GLU A 300 13.50 -27.76 17.38
N ASP A 301 13.19 -27.50 16.10
CA ASP A 301 14.11 -27.69 14.97
C ASP A 301 15.19 -26.61 14.94
N ASP A 302 16.29 -26.88 14.22
CA ASP A 302 17.52 -26.06 14.25
C ASP A 302 17.34 -24.57 13.98
N ASP A 303 16.30 -24.21 13.22
CA ASP A 303 15.99 -22.89 12.67
C ASP A 303 14.59 -22.32 13.05
N ASP A 304 13.85 -23.08 13.89
CA ASP A 304 12.64 -22.63 14.59
C ASP A 304 12.95 -21.39 15.45
N PHE A 305 11.94 -20.61 15.81
CA PHE A 305 12.13 -19.35 16.54
C PHE A 305 12.60 -19.61 17.99
N GLU A 306 13.58 -18.84 18.49
CA GLU A 306 14.06 -18.93 19.89
C GLU A 306 13.00 -18.30 20.85
N ILE A 307 11.80 -18.87 20.93
CA ILE A 307 10.68 -18.30 21.70
C ILE A 307 11.04 -18.15 23.19
N ASN A 308 11.80 -19.09 23.75
CA ASN A 308 12.30 -19.01 25.13
C ASN A 308 13.22 -17.80 25.38
N TYR A 309 14.00 -17.38 24.39
CA TYR A 309 14.79 -16.14 24.47
C TYR A 309 13.89 -14.91 24.38
N ILE A 310 12.89 -14.90 23.48
CA ILE A 310 11.97 -13.77 23.31
C ILE A 310 11.19 -13.50 24.60
N VAL A 311 10.66 -14.54 25.25
CA VAL A 311 9.96 -14.44 26.55
C VAL A 311 10.85 -13.80 27.63
N GLU A 312 12.10 -14.24 27.73
CA GLU A 312 13.05 -13.76 28.74
C GLU A 312 13.51 -12.33 28.47
N ARG A 313 13.84 -12.03 27.21
CA ARG A 313 14.22 -10.70 26.73
C ARG A 313 13.08 -9.70 26.90
N ASN A 314 11.83 -10.08 26.63
CA ASN A 314 10.67 -9.19 26.76
C ASN A 314 10.33 -8.89 28.23
N LEU A 315 10.56 -9.85 29.14
CA LEU A 315 10.45 -9.62 30.59
C LEU A 315 11.55 -8.68 31.08
N GLN A 316 12.81 -8.93 30.72
CA GLN A 316 13.94 -8.11 31.14
C GLN A 316 13.86 -6.68 30.58
N ALA A 317 13.66 -6.52 29.27
CA ALA A 317 13.53 -5.21 28.64
C ALA A 317 12.32 -4.44 29.18
N GLY A 318 11.18 -5.11 29.37
CA GLY A 318 9.99 -4.52 29.97
C GLY A 318 10.26 -3.95 31.37
N TYR A 319 10.99 -4.66 32.22
CA TYR A 319 11.35 -4.15 33.55
C TYR A 319 12.39 -3.02 33.51
N LEU A 320 13.39 -3.07 32.63
CA LEU A 320 14.37 -1.98 32.49
C LEU A 320 13.72 -0.67 32.02
N ILE A 321 12.78 -0.75 31.06
CA ILE A 321 12.03 0.41 30.55
C ILE A 321 11.05 0.95 31.60
N ALA A 322 10.27 0.07 32.25
CA ALA A 322 9.22 0.47 33.20
C ALA A 322 9.75 1.08 34.51
N ASP A 323 11.00 0.81 34.86
CA ASP A 323 11.55 1.03 36.20
C ASP A 323 12.91 1.72 36.19
N GLU A 324 13.98 1.02 35.75
CA GLU A 324 15.36 1.52 35.91
C GLU A 324 15.65 2.77 35.06
N ASN A 325 15.01 2.92 33.90
CA ASN A 325 15.15 4.09 33.04
C ASN A 325 14.04 5.14 33.24
N TYR A 326 13.07 4.92 34.14
CA TYR A 326 11.98 5.87 34.36
C TYR A 326 12.50 7.23 34.83
N GLY A 327 12.15 8.30 34.10
CA GLY A 327 12.58 9.67 34.40
C GLY A 327 14.09 9.94 34.25
N ARG A 328 14.89 8.97 33.80
CA ARG A 328 16.35 9.12 33.65
C ARG A 328 16.70 9.60 32.24
N ILE A 329 16.93 10.90 32.12
CA ILE A 329 17.59 11.50 30.95
C ILE A 329 19.04 11.87 31.29
N PRO A 330 19.98 11.85 30.31
CA PRO A 330 21.28 12.48 30.49
C PRO A 330 21.12 14.01 30.65
N PRO A 331 22.13 14.71 31.21
CA PRO A 331 22.11 16.17 31.26
C PRO A 331 22.00 16.77 29.84
N LEU A 332 21.24 17.84 29.71
CA LEU A 332 21.06 18.56 28.44
C LEU A 332 22.28 19.45 28.17
N GLU A 333 23.24 18.90 27.45
CA GLU A 333 24.42 19.61 26.95
C GLU A 333 24.21 20.08 25.49
N ARG A 334 24.99 21.08 25.06
CA ARG A 334 25.06 21.45 23.65
C ARG A 334 25.82 20.37 22.89
N ASP A 335 25.32 19.97 21.73
CA ASP A 335 25.99 18.99 20.90
C ASP A 335 27.27 19.55 20.24
N ILE A 336 28.08 18.65 19.68
CA ILE A 336 29.39 18.97 19.08
C ILE A 336 29.26 19.98 17.93
N HIS A 337 28.12 20.01 17.24
CA HIS A 337 27.85 20.83 16.06
C HIS A 337 26.90 22.01 16.35
N TRP A 338 26.68 22.38 17.63
CA TRP A 338 25.71 23.40 18.04
C TRP A 338 25.83 24.77 17.33
N ASN A 339 27.03 25.15 16.87
CA ASN A 339 27.28 26.39 16.12
C ASN A 339 27.56 26.15 14.61
N ASP A 340 27.57 24.90 14.16
CA ASP A 340 27.96 24.53 12.79
C ASP A 340 26.75 24.64 11.84
N VAL A 341 26.82 25.55 10.87
CA VAL A 341 25.79 25.71 9.84
C VAL A 341 25.69 24.46 8.92
N GLN A 342 26.77 23.66 8.84
CA GLN A 342 26.81 22.38 8.14
C GLN A 342 27.67 21.39 8.94
N ALA A 343 27.02 20.51 9.69
CA ALA A 343 27.68 19.47 10.49
C ALA A 343 28.31 18.37 9.61
N GLU A 344 29.65 18.26 9.59
CA GLU A 344 30.35 17.14 8.96
C GLU A 344 30.73 16.07 9.99
N ILE A 345 30.12 14.88 9.87
CA ILE A 345 30.42 13.72 10.72
C ILE A 345 31.72 13.05 10.24
N PRO A 346 32.71 12.80 11.12
CA PRO A 346 33.99 12.21 10.73
C PRO A 346 33.89 10.73 10.35
N HIS A 347 34.57 10.35 9.26
CA HIS A 347 34.70 8.95 8.84
C HIS A 347 35.94 8.29 9.46
N THR A 348 35.84 6.99 9.78
CA THR A 348 36.99 6.16 10.15
C THR A 348 37.88 5.86 8.93
N ALA A 349 39.13 5.48 9.15
CA ALA A 349 40.04 5.08 8.07
C ALA A 349 39.54 3.89 7.23
N ALA A 350 38.64 3.05 7.76
CA ALA A 350 37.98 1.98 7.01
C ALA A 350 36.74 2.47 6.22
N SER A 351 36.01 3.45 6.75
CA SER A 351 34.78 3.98 6.13
C SER A 351 34.98 5.23 5.26
N ILE A 352 36.18 5.80 5.20
CA ILE A 352 36.47 6.97 4.34
C ILE A 352 36.30 6.66 2.84
N GLY A 353 36.65 5.43 2.42
CA GLY A 353 36.38 4.93 1.06
C GLY A 353 34.90 4.63 0.77
N LEU A 354 34.04 4.78 1.78
CA LEU A 354 32.58 4.67 1.71
C LEU A 354 31.89 6.03 1.95
N LYS A 355 32.61 7.16 1.86
CA LYS A 355 31.98 8.50 1.86
C LYS A 355 31.28 8.72 0.52
N ASP A 356 30.00 8.36 0.49
CA ASP A 356 29.12 8.62 -0.65
C ASP A 356 28.93 10.14 -0.86
N ASN A 357 28.84 10.55 -2.12
CA ASN A 357 28.48 11.92 -2.46
C ASN A 357 26.99 12.17 -2.13
N PRO A 358 26.61 13.36 -1.64
CA PRO A 358 25.21 13.69 -1.39
C PRO A 358 24.37 13.55 -2.67
N GLN A 359 23.11 13.12 -2.50
CA GLN A 359 22.16 12.95 -3.59
C GLN A 359 21.56 14.30 -4.01
N ILE A 360 22.35 15.13 -4.70
CA ILE A 360 21.93 16.45 -5.24
C ILE A 360 20.96 16.29 -6.46
N GLY A 361 20.30 15.14 -6.60
CA GLY A 361 19.49 14.77 -7.77
C GLY A 361 20.32 14.53 -9.05
N SER A 362 19.67 14.05 -10.11
CA SER A 362 20.35 13.81 -11.41
C SER A 362 20.33 15.00 -12.37
N ALA A 363 19.59 16.06 -12.07
CA ALA A 363 19.40 17.22 -12.94
C ALA A 363 20.25 18.45 -12.55
N SER A 364 20.80 18.49 -11.34
CA SER A 364 21.61 19.61 -10.83
C SER A 364 22.92 19.83 -11.59
N ALA A 365 23.43 18.81 -12.28
CA ALA A 365 24.61 18.91 -13.15
C ALA A 365 24.30 19.40 -14.58
N ILE A 366 23.08 19.89 -14.86
CA ILE A 366 22.69 20.42 -16.17
C ILE A 366 23.02 21.92 -16.21
N GLU A 367 24.15 22.27 -16.82
CA GLU A 367 24.50 23.65 -17.13
C GLU A 367 23.59 24.22 -18.23
N ILE A 368 22.66 25.10 -17.86
CA ILE A 368 21.87 25.88 -18.80
C ILE A 368 22.69 27.10 -19.23
N LYS A 369 22.83 27.33 -20.54
CA LYS A 369 23.49 28.54 -21.07
C LYS A 369 22.71 29.80 -20.68
N PRO A 370 23.37 30.95 -20.40
CA PRO A 370 22.70 32.17 -19.94
C PRO A 370 21.58 32.63 -20.89
N GLU A 371 21.81 32.58 -22.20
CA GLU A 371 20.84 32.85 -23.29
C GLU A 371 19.54 32.00 -23.22
N LYS A 372 19.50 30.96 -22.38
CA LYS A 372 18.35 30.08 -22.12
C LYS A 372 18.00 29.94 -20.64
N ALA A 373 18.66 30.71 -19.77
CA ALA A 373 18.39 30.82 -18.34
C ALA A 373 17.74 32.17 -17.98
N GLU A 374 17.68 33.11 -18.93
CA GLU A 374 16.84 34.30 -18.83
C GLU A 374 15.37 33.91 -18.64
N LEU A 375 14.69 34.59 -17.71
CA LEU A 375 13.25 34.44 -17.51
C LEU A 375 12.54 34.99 -18.75
N ALA A 376 11.89 34.12 -19.51
CA ALA A 376 10.98 34.55 -20.55
C ALA A 376 9.90 35.46 -19.93
N PRO A 377 9.59 36.62 -20.55
CA PRO A 377 8.52 37.47 -20.06
C PRO A 377 7.21 36.68 -20.03
N SER A 378 6.42 36.87 -18.98
CA SER A 378 5.03 36.42 -19.00
C SER A 378 4.26 37.34 -19.95
N ASP A 379 3.98 36.87 -21.17
CA ASP A 379 3.24 37.62 -22.19
C ASP A 379 1.79 37.86 -21.75
N GLY A 380 1.61 38.92 -20.96
CA GLY A 380 0.32 39.52 -20.68
C GLY A 380 -0.12 40.39 -21.85
N GLU A 381 -1.16 39.93 -22.54
CA GLU A 381 -1.95 40.65 -23.55
C GLU A 381 -1.22 41.04 -24.85
N GLU A 382 -1.68 40.45 -25.97
CA GLU A 382 -1.42 40.94 -27.33
C GLU A 382 -2.12 42.30 -27.56
N THR A 383 -1.58 43.37 -26.97
CA THR A 383 -2.03 44.73 -27.27
C THR A 383 -1.49 45.17 -28.64
N SER A 384 -2.41 45.62 -29.49
CA SER A 384 -2.14 45.85 -30.91
C SER A 384 -1.18 47.01 -31.17
N LYS A 385 -0.22 46.79 -32.08
CA LYS A 385 0.42 47.78 -32.98
C LYS A 385 0.40 49.25 -32.51
N HIS A 386 1.55 49.78 -32.12
CA HIS A 386 2.06 50.98 -32.79
C HIS A 386 3.58 51.16 -32.64
N GLU A 387 4.25 51.49 -33.74
CA GLU A 387 5.61 52.04 -33.68
C GLU A 387 5.51 53.52 -33.28
N ASP A 388 5.87 53.86 -32.04
CA ASP A 388 6.21 55.25 -31.68
C ASP A 388 7.09 55.28 -30.41
N GLY A 389 8.41 55.47 -30.56
CA GLY A 389 9.32 55.41 -29.40
C GLY A 389 10.83 55.30 -29.68
N LEU A 390 11.25 55.05 -30.93
CA LEU A 390 12.66 54.82 -31.32
C LEU A 390 13.60 56.04 -31.14
N SER A 391 13.16 57.11 -30.47
CA SER A 391 13.68 58.47 -30.55
C SER A 391 14.62 58.89 -29.42
N ARG A 392 14.61 58.22 -28.25
CA ARG A 392 15.38 58.67 -27.06
C ARG A 392 16.80 58.12 -26.95
N PHE A 393 16.99 56.80 -26.93
CA PHE A 393 18.30 56.23 -26.55
C PHE A 393 19.39 56.21 -27.63
N ARG A 394 19.08 56.52 -28.89
CA ARG A 394 20.08 56.70 -29.96
C ARG A 394 20.87 58.02 -29.87
N LYS A 395 20.52 58.95 -28.98
CA LYS A 395 21.12 60.30 -28.89
C LYS A 395 21.98 60.61 -27.67
N VAL A 396 21.89 59.85 -26.57
CA VAL A 396 22.55 60.21 -25.30
C VAL A 396 23.98 59.67 -25.19
N SER A 397 24.15 58.35 -25.06
CA SER A 397 25.43 57.78 -24.60
C SER A 397 26.48 57.51 -25.70
N LYS A 398 26.51 58.38 -26.72
CA LYS A 398 27.74 58.57 -27.53
C LYS A 398 28.84 59.28 -26.72
N ALA A 399 28.45 59.89 -25.59
CA ALA A 399 29.30 60.68 -24.68
C ALA A 399 30.09 59.87 -23.63
N LEU A 400 29.97 58.52 -23.58
CA LEU A 400 30.67 57.68 -22.59
C LEU A 400 31.53 56.56 -23.22
N MET A 401 31.96 56.74 -24.47
CA MET A 401 33.12 56.01 -25.03
C MET A 401 34.43 56.80 -24.92
N GLU A 402 34.41 58.00 -24.37
CA GLU A 402 35.60 58.84 -24.20
C GLU A 402 36.07 58.84 -22.73
N ASN A 403 37.38 58.65 -22.54
CA ASN A 403 38.17 58.97 -21.34
C ASN A 403 37.88 58.19 -20.03
N ALA A 404 38.40 56.95 -19.89
CA ALA A 404 39.31 56.59 -18.78
C ALA A 404 39.91 55.16 -18.83
N ARG A 405 41.24 55.10 -19.01
CA ARG A 405 42.20 54.06 -18.56
C ARG A 405 43.56 54.78 -18.46
N PRO A 406 44.60 54.25 -17.77
CA PRO A 406 44.65 53.50 -16.52
C PRO A 406 45.72 54.09 -15.54
N LEU A 407 46.00 53.45 -14.40
CA LEU A 407 47.24 53.55 -13.58
C LEU A 407 47.20 52.41 -12.53
N ARG A 408 48.16 51.51 -12.27
CA ARG A 408 49.56 51.22 -12.68
C ARG A 408 50.72 51.71 -11.76
N HIS A 409 51.23 50.75 -10.96
CA HIS A 409 52.61 50.61 -10.41
C HIS A 409 53.09 51.36 -9.14
N PHE A 410 54.25 50.86 -8.67
CA PHE A 410 55.09 51.18 -7.49
C PHE A 410 54.65 50.49 -6.17
N LEU A 411 55.47 49.68 -5.47
CA LEU A 411 56.85 49.18 -5.70
C LEU A 411 57.13 47.81 -5.01
N SER A 412 58.23 47.16 -5.41
CA SER A 412 59.21 46.31 -4.65
C SER A 412 58.93 45.83 -3.20
N SER A 413 59.41 44.68 -2.69
CA SER A 413 60.03 43.43 -3.19
C SER A 413 60.47 42.56 -1.97
N ALA A 414 60.64 41.24 -2.14
CA ALA A 414 61.20 40.25 -1.20
C ALA A 414 60.41 39.95 0.11
N GLY A 415 60.32 38.69 0.56
CA GLY A 415 60.81 37.45 -0.06
C GLY A 415 60.48 36.15 0.70
N SER A 416 60.93 35.02 0.12
CA SER A 416 60.96 33.62 0.62
C SER A 416 59.65 32.90 1.00
N HIS A 417 59.26 31.96 0.11
CA HIS A 417 59.01 30.52 0.35
C HIS A 417 58.39 30.03 1.68
N GLU A 418 57.37 29.14 1.68
CA GLU A 418 56.57 28.58 0.58
C GLU A 418 55.27 27.95 1.15
N ASN A 419 54.13 28.18 0.49
CA ASN A 419 52.82 27.59 0.84
C ASN A 419 52.28 26.79 -0.35
N VAL A 420 51.55 25.70 -0.08
CA VAL A 420 50.97 24.82 -1.11
C VAL A 420 49.47 24.61 -0.87
N GLU A 421 48.63 25.35 -1.59
CA GLU A 421 47.19 25.04 -1.74
C GLU A 421 46.68 25.34 -3.15
N SER A 422 46.17 24.30 -3.84
CA SER A 422 45.43 24.34 -5.12
C SER A 422 46.22 24.88 -6.34
N PRO A 423 45.91 24.41 -7.57
CA PRO A 423 44.76 24.98 -8.29
C PRO A 423 44.00 24.02 -9.22
N LEU A 424 42.69 24.26 -9.37
CA LEU A 424 41.91 23.79 -10.52
C LEU A 424 41.99 24.82 -11.66
N SER A 425 42.86 24.61 -12.66
CA SER A 425 42.62 25.02 -14.08
C SER A 425 43.84 24.80 -15.00
N ALA A 426 43.83 23.73 -15.82
CA ALA A 426 44.87 23.49 -16.83
C ALA A 426 44.36 22.74 -18.08
N ALA A 427 43.13 23.01 -18.56
CA ALA A 427 42.45 22.13 -19.52
C ALA A 427 41.75 22.80 -20.72
N ARG A 428 42.26 23.92 -21.28
CA ARG A 428 42.04 24.28 -22.72
C ARG A 428 42.79 25.52 -23.21
N ARG A 429 43.74 25.34 -24.16
CA ARG A 429 44.16 26.21 -25.29
C ARG A 429 45.53 25.70 -25.82
N LYS A 430 45.90 25.75 -27.12
CA LYS A 430 45.15 25.98 -28.38
C LYS A 430 46.08 25.66 -29.57
N LEU A 431 45.58 25.02 -30.65
CA LEU A 431 46.18 24.99 -32.02
C LEU A 431 47.59 24.31 -32.12
N SER A 432 48.17 23.99 -33.29
CA SER A 432 47.79 24.23 -34.70
C SER A 432 48.17 23.08 -35.65
N LYS A 433 47.40 22.95 -36.75
CA LYS A 433 47.77 22.50 -38.12
C LYS A 433 49.17 21.89 -38.35
N GLN A 434 49.24 20.72 -38.99
CA GLN A 434 49.44 20.64 -40.46
C GLN A 434 49.14 19.24 -41.04
N THR A 435 49.10 19.14 -42.37
CA THR A 435 48.51 18.03 -43.16
C THR A 435 49.59 17.28 -43.96
N ALA A 436 49.59 15.93 -44.00
CA ALA A 436 50.13 15.16 -45.13
C ALA A 436 49.75 13.65 -45.18
N ARG A 437 48.93 13.28 -46.18
CA ARG A 437 49.04 12.13 -47.13
C ARG A 437 49.19 10.65 -46.69
N HIS A 438 48.28 9.86 -47.29
CA HIS A 438 48.42 8.54 -47.93
C HIS A 438 48.42 7.22 -47.13
N ASN A 439 47.33 6.47 -47.34
CA ASN A 439 47.24 5.14 -47.96
C ASN A 439 48.45 4.19 -47.88
N CYS A 440 48.20 2.95 -47.44
CA CYS A 440 47.99 1.84 -48.38
C CYS A 440 47.22 0.65 -47.73
N ASN A 441 46.87 -0.35 -48.56
CA ASN A 441 45.94 -1.45 -48.27
C ASN A 441 46.60 -2.75 -47.73
N GLU A 442 45.73 -3.75 -47.50
CA GLU A 442 45.90 -5.19 -47.82
C GLU A 442 46.61 -6.14 -46.82
N ASP A 443 45.78 -6.82 -46.02
CA ASP A 443 45.42 -8.25 -46.14
C ASP A 443 46.45 -9.41 -45.96
N PHE A 444 45.88 -10.62 -45.95
CA PHE A 444 46.48 -11.96 -46.16
C PHE A 444 47.15 -12.75 -45.00
N SER A 445 46.33 -13.08 -43.99
CA SER A 445 45.90 -14.48 -43.69
C SER A 445 46.88 -15.57 -43.16
N ARG A 446 46.27 -16.60 -42.53
CA ARG A 446 46.71 -18.03 -42.39
C ARG A 446 48.03 -18.30 -41.60
N SER A 447 48.07 -18.97 -40.44
CA SER A 447 47.49 -20.23 -39.90
C SER A 447 48.46 -21.43 -39.97
N ASN A 448 48.40 -22.30 -38.93
CA ASN A 448 49.18 -23.53 -38.68
C ASN A 448 50.58 -23.35 -38.03
N SER A 449 51.10 -24.27 -37.19
CA SER A 449 50.44 -25.33 -36.38
C SER A 449 51.42 -26.00 -35.37
N GLN A 450 50.86 -26.83 -34.47
CA GLN A 450 51.47 -27.97 -33.74
C GLN A 450 52.32 -27.80 -32.45
N ARG A 451 52.00 -28.71 -31.51
CA ARG A 451 52.86 -29.49 -30.59
C ARG A 451 53.64 -28.84 -29.42
N SER A 452 52.94 -28.80 -28.28
CA SER A 452 53.25 -29.60 -27.08
C SER A 452 54.72 -29.75 -26.58
N SER A 453 55.02 -29.26 -25.37
CA SER A 453 55.00 -30.07 -24.12
C SER A 453 55.91 -29.56 -22.98
N ARG A 454 55.36 -29.60 -21.75
CA ARG A 454 55.99 -29.90 -20.44
C ARG A 454 57.42 -29.42 -20.09
N ARG A 455 57.46 -28.62 -19.00
CA ARG A 455 58.57 -28.30 -18.05
C ARG A 455 59.49 -27.14 -18.47
N SER A 456 59.34 -25.94 -17.89
CA SER A 456 59.69 -25.69 -16.47
C SER A 456 59.13 -24.36 -15.94
N PHE A 457 58.70 -24.30 -14.66
CA PHE A 457 58.75 -23.08 -13.80
C PHE A 457 58.38 -23.39 -12.33
N ARG A 458 59.09 -24.33 -11.68
CA ARG A 458 58.88 -24.68 -10.26
C ARG A 458 59.56 -23.65 -9.33
N ARG A 459 59.06 -22.41 -9.24
CA ARG A 459 59.56 -21.38 -8.29
C ARG A 459 58.59 -20.20 -8.07
N LYS A 460 57.42 -20.43 -7.44
CA LYS A 460 56.59 -19.36 -6.82
C LYS A 460 55.53 -19.84 -5.78
N ALA A 461 55.76 -20.98 -5.14
CA ALA A 461 54.82 -21.62 -4.20
C ALA A 461 55.44 -21.84 -2.80
N SER A 462 56.01 -20.79 -2.19
CA SER A 462 56.65 -20.84 -0.85
C SER A 462 56.47 -19.55 -0.02
N ALA A 463 55.73 -18.57 -0.55
CA ALA A 463 55.48 -17.29 0.11
C ALA A 463 54.12 -17.24 0.83
N ALA A 464 53.05 -17.69 0.17
CA ALA A 464 51.68 -17.62 0.72
C ALA A 464 51.51 -18.42 2.04
N GLU A 465 52.18 -19.56 2.14
CA GLU A 465 52.07 -20.49 3.28
C GLU A 465 52.61 -19.89 4.59
N ARG A 466 53.62 -19.03 4.52
CA ARG A 466 54.19 -18.35 5.70
C ARG A 466 53.32 -17.23 6.26
N VAL A 467 52.42 -16.66 5.45
CA VAL A 467 51.52 -15.57 5.87
C VAL A 467 50.34 -16.14 6.66
N ALA A 468 49.79 -17.28 6.23
CA ALA A 468 48.71 -17.97 6.92
C ALA A 468 49.11 -18.42 8.34
N ASP A 469 50.34 -18.89 8.51
CA ASP A 469 50.84 -19.37 9.81
C ASP A 469 51.17 -18.22 10.79
N GLY A 470 51.48 -17.02 10.27
CA GLY A 470 51.61 -15.80 11.06
C GLY A 470 50.26 -15.36 11.67
N MET A 471 49.20 -15.33 10.86
CA MET A 471 47.86 -14.94 11.32
C MET A 471 47.31 -15.88 12.40
N ARG A 472 47.61 -17.18 12.31
CA ARG A 472 47.21 -18.18 13.34
C ARG A 472 47.86 -17.96 14.71
N LYS A 473 49.03 -17.31 14.78
CA LYS A 473 49.70 -17.01 16.06
C LYS A 473 49.15 -15.79 16.77
N ILE A 474 48.65 -14.80 16.02
CA ILE A 474 48.04 -13.59 16.58
C ILE A 474 46.69 -13.93 17.23
N SER A 475 45.82 -14.67 16.52
CA SER A 475 44.51 -15.12 17.03
C SER A 475 44.56 -15.95 18.33
N ASN A 476 45.71 -16.53 18.68
CA ASN A 476 45.90 -17.30 19.92
C ASN A 476 46.42 -16.45 21.09
N TYR A 477 46.81 -15.20 20.86
CA TYR A 477 47.18 -14.25 21.93
C TYR A 477 45.96 -13.51 22.47
N ASP A 478 45.10 -12.98 21.59
CA ASP A 478 43.92 -12.19 21.99
C ASP A 478 42.92 -13.02 22.82
N ASN A 479 42.67 -14.28 22.40
CA ASN A 479 41.82 -15.22 23.13
C ASN A 479 42.33 -15.54 24.55
N LYS A 480 43.64 -15.38 24.82
CA LYS A 480 44.21 -15.61 26.15
C LYS A 480 44.03 -14.40 27.07
N LEU A 481 44.12 -13.19 26.52
CA LEU A 481 43.95 -11.94 27.27
C LEU A 481 42.51 -11.70 27.76
N LEU A 482 41.52 -12.31 27.10
CA LEU A 482 40.12 -12.26 27.49
C LEU A 482 39.79 -13.24 28.64
N ASP A 483 40.32 -14.46 28.58
CA ASP A 483 40.10 -15.51 29.58
C ASP A 483 40.76 -15.16 30.94
N ASP A 484 41.93 -14.52 30.93
CA ASP A 484 42.58 -14.01 32.15
C ASP A 484 41.81 -12.81 32.78
N ARG A 485 41.04 -12.04 31.99
CA ARG A 485 40.19 -10.94 32.52
C ARG A 485 38.93 -11.45 33.22
N GLN A 486 38.28 -12.50 32.71
CA GLN A 486 37.08 -13.04 33.35
C GLN A 486 37.37 -13.70 34.71
N LYS A 487 38.58 -14.21 34.93
CA LYS A 487 39.00 -14.82 36.21
C LYS A 487 39.33 -13.81 37.31
N GLY A 488 39.41 -12.52 36.99
CA GLY A 488 39.75 -11.45 37.94
C GLY A 488 38.56 -10.86 38.73
N LEU A 489 37.31 -11.15 38.35
CA LEU A 489 36.11 -10.48 38.89
C LEU A 489 35.19 -11.40 39.73
N SER A 490 35.67 -12.58 40.12
CA SER A 490 34.86 -13.62 40.81
C SER A 490 35.46 -14.07 42.15
N ARG A 491 36.03 -13.13 42.90
CA ARG A 491 36.41 -13.27 44.31
C ARG A 491 36.07 -11.97 45.05
N GLU A 492 35.79 -12.11 46.35
CA GLU A 492 35.34 -11.07 47.30
C GLU A 492 33.89 -10.57 47.06
N VAL A 493 33.00 -10.53 48.06
CA VAL A 493 32.94 -11.17 49.39
C VAL A 493 31.46 -11.54 49.67
N SER A 494 31.21 -12.63 50.42
CA SER A 494 29.87 -13.01 50.88
C SER A 494 29.79 -13.20 52.40
N THR A 495 29.46 -12.15 53.16
CA THR A 495 29.06 -12.22 54.59
C THR A 495 28.15 -11.07 55.00
N SER A 496 26.95 -11.39 55.45
CA SER A 496 26.21 -10.68 56.50
C SER A 496 26.57 -11.32 57.87
N PRO A 497 26.11 -10.87 59.08
CA PRO A 497 24.96 -9.98 59.34
C PRO A 497 25.05 -8.99 60.55
N SER A 498 23.93 -8.28 60.75
CA SER A 498 23.27 -7.98 62.05
C SER A 498 23.50 -6.66 62.85
N HIS A 499 22.35 -6.13 63.28
CA HIS A 499 22.01 -5.41 64.53
C HIS A 499 22.49 -3.98 64.89
N ASN A 500 21.46 -3.11 64.94
CA ASN A 500 21.02 -2.28 66.10
C ASN A 500 21.52 -0.84 66.33
N ARG A 501 20.54 -0.02 66.77
CA ARG A 501 20.59 1.30 67.42
C ARG A 501 21.11 2.47 66.57
N LEU A 502 20.82 3.74 66.89
CA LEU A 502 19.68 4.50 67.46
C LEU A 502 20.25 5.90 67.81
N GLU A 503 19.38 6.91 67.82
CA GLU A 503 19.62 8.29 68.30
C GLU A 503 20.62 9.16 67.48
N THR A 504 20.61 10.51 67.47
CA THR A 504 19.64 11.66 67.60
C THR A 504 20.51 12.90 67.99
N ILE A 505 19.97 14.13 68.04
CA ILE A 505 20.57 15.40 68.58
C ILE A 505 21.50 16.13 67.57
N THR A 506 21.06 17.21 66.89
CA THR A 506 21.18 18.69 67.17
C THR A 506 22.61 19.28 67.14
N GLU A 507 22.95 20.58 67.02
CA GLU A 507 22.28 21.91 66.95
C GLU A 507 23.31 22.93 66.31
N SER A 508 22.99 23.77 65.31
CA SER A 508 22.52 25.19 65.36
C SER A 508 23.59 26.32 65.36
N LEU A 509 23.13 27.59 65.14
CA LEU A 509 23.87 28.90 65.20
C LEU A 509 24.80 29.21 64.00
N HIS A 510 24.98 30.45 63.49
CA HIS A 510 24.54 31.84 63.79
C HIS A 510 24.34 32.61 62.44
N ARG A 511 23.30 33.43 62.17
CA ARG A 511 23.03 34.87 62.49
C ARG A 511 24.02 35.91 61.86
N PRO A 512 23.61 37.18 61.59
CA PRO A 512 22.26 37.81 61.48
C PRO A 512 22.12 38.87 60.31
N ASP A 513 21.16 39.80 60.45
CA ASP A 513 20.91 41.11 59.77
C ASP A 513 20.09 41.06 58.44
N GLU A 514 18.89 41.65 58.26
CA GLU A 514 18.29 43.00 58.55
C GLU A 514 18.45 44.01 57.39
N ASP A 515 17.44 44.80 56.93
CA ASP A 515 15.98 44.82 57.21
C ASP A 515 15.17 45.64 56.16
N SER A 516 13.84 45.43 56.09
CA SER A 516 12.79 46.40 55.67
C SER A 516 12.67 46.89 54.19
N SER A 517 11.75 47.84 53.94
CA SER A 517 10.57 47.63 53.06
C SER A 517 9.90 48.93 52.50
N VAL A 518 8.76 48.78 51.77
CA VAL A 518 7.66 49.78 51.51
C VAL A 518 7.63 50.61 50.18
N ASP A 519 6.43 50.58 49.54
CA ASP A 519 5.70 51.50 48.61
C ASP A 519 6.20 52.12 47.27
N ALA A 520 5.50 51.72 46.18
CA ALA A 520 4.60 52.50 45.30
C ALA A 520 5.00 53.71 44.39
N ALA A 521 4.48 53.64 43.15
CA ALA A 521 3.84 54.69 42.33
C ALA A 521 4.61 55.73 41.44
N SER A 522 4.61 55.42 40.12
CA SER A 522 4.10 56.27 39.01
C SER A 522 4.96 57.36 38.29
N VAL A 523 4.60 57.64 37.02
CA VAL A 523 4.97 58.77 36.10
C VAL A 523 6.48 58.92 35.75
N ALA A 524 7.03 58.87 34.52
CA ALA A 524 6.64 59.08 33.09
C ALA A 524 7.15 60.40 32.45
N ALA A 525 7.30 60.40 31.11
CA ALA A 525 7.56 61.53 30.18
C ALA A 525 9.00 62.11 30.12
N GLU A 526 9.51 62.75 29.03
CA GLU A 526 9.05 62.91 27.62
C GLU A 526 10.30 62.99 26.66
N SER A 527 10.44 63.62 25.47
CA SER A 527 9.72 64.60 24.60
C SER A 527 10.21 64.45 23.12
N GLN A 528 9.38 64.48 22.06
CA GLN A 528 9.05 65.58 21.11
C GLN A 528 10.21 66.17 20.25
N GLU A 529 10.04 66.88 19.12
CA GLU A 529 8.88 67.44 18.33
C GLU A 529 9.15 67.21 16.79
N VAL A 530 8.43 67.65 15.75
CA VAL A 530 7.46 68.76 15.54
C VAL A 530 6.36 68.44 14.48
N LYS A 531 5.36 69.34 14.43
CA LYS A 531 4.14 69.53 13.60
C LYS A 531 4.36 69.65 12.05
N LYS A 532 3.35 69.79 11.16
CA LYS A 532 2.00 70.46 11.20
C LYS A 532 1.10 69.89 10.04
N THR A 533 -0.21 70.11 9.82
CA THR A 533 -1.10 71.27 10.09
C THR A 533 -2.59 70.95 10.41
N MET A 534 -3.56 71.31 9.56
CA MET A 534 -5.02 71.52 9.82
C MET A 534 -5.80 71.29 8.48
N THR A 535 -7.14 71.18 8.35
CA THR A 535 -8.33 71.85 8.97
C THR A 535 -9.59 70.92 8.93
N VAL A 536 -10.36 70.69 10.02
CA VAL A 536 -11.55 71.42 10.58
C VAL A 536 -12.94 71.05 10.00
N GLU A 537 -13.80 70.40 10.84
CA GLU A 537 -15.29 70.47 11.01
C GLU A 537 -16.29 70.24 9.83
N SER A 538 -17.57 69.81 9.98
CA SER A 538 -18.39 69.30 11.13
C SER A 538 -19.76 68.68 10.71
N GLN A 539 -20.28 67.73 11.52
CA GLN A 539 -21.70 67.47 11.92
C GLN A 539 -22.87 67.04 10.96
N ASP A 540 -23.73 66.21 11.58
CA ASP A 540 -25.21 66.03 11.48
C ASP A 540 -25.91 65.40 10.23
N SER A 541 -27.23 65.17 10.31
CA SER A 541 -27.91 64.01 9.70
C SER A 541 -29.35 64.19 9.15
N LEU A 542 -29.63 63.61 7.97
CA LEU A 542 -30.98 63.31 7.37
C LEU A 542 -31.90 64.53 7.09
N PRO A 543 -33.12 64.44 6.49
CA PRO A 543 -33.83 63.35 5.78
C PRO A 543 -34.52 63.72 4.40
N VAL A 544 -35.03 62.71 3.66
CA VAL A 544 -36.38 62.64 2.97
C VAL A 544 -36.73 63.35 1.61
N GLN A 545 -37.33 62.54 0.70
CA GLN A 545 -38.38 62.77 -0.38
C GLN A 545 -38.16 63.41 -1.79
N SER A 546 -38.38 62.55 -2.82
CA SER A 546 -39.30 62.74 -3.99
C SER A 546 -38.90 63.70 -5.16
N PRO A 547 -39.59 63.74 -6.35
CA PRO A 547 -40.89 63.14 -6.73
C PRO A 547 -41.07 62.52 -8.17
N ASN A 548 -42.20 61.80 -8.36
CA ASN A 548 -43.14 61.71 -9.53
C ASN A 548 -42.63 61.43 -10.98
N ALA A 549 -43.11 60.40 -11.72
CA ALA A 549 -44.45 60.13 -12.33
C ALA A 549 -44.65 60.79 -13.73
N THR A 550 -45.40 60.31 -14.73
CA THR A 550 -46.16 59.06 -15.04
C THR A 550 -46.63 59.13 -16.52
N ASP A 551 -46.90 57.99 -17.20
CA ASP A 551 -47.98 57.93 -18.21
C ASP A 551 -48.51 56.49 -18.46
N SER A 552 -49.45 56.34 -19.40
CA SER A 552 -50.52 55.34 -19.52
C SER A 552 -50.43 54.47 -20.81
N GLN A 553 -51.25 53.46 -21.16
CA GLN A 553 -52.55 52.93 -20.65
C GLN A 553 -52.89 51.51 -21.23
N THR A 554 -53.61 50.64 -20.48
CA THR A 554 -54.51 49.51 -20.95
C THR A 554 -53.95 48.33 -21.81
N ASN A 555 -54.49 47.10 -21.88
CA ASN A 555 -55.70 46.37 -21.39
C ASN A 555 -55.30 44.88 -21.06
N LEU A 556 -55.80 44.18 -20.02
CA LEU A 556 -57.09 43.44 -19.87
C LEU A 556 -57.32 42.35 -20.95
N ILE A 557 -57.65 41.06 -20.69
CA ILE A 557 -58.41 40.29 -19.65
C ILE A 557 -57.74 38.89 -19.49
N GLU A 558 -57.48 38.31 -18.30
CA GLU A 558 -58.34 37.61 -17.30
C GLU A 558 -58.64 36.11 -17.59
N SER A 559 -59.28 35.38 -16.65
CA SER A 559 -59.02 33.93 -16.41
C SER A 559 -60.22 32.97 -16.55
N HIS A 560 -59.97 31.66 -16.69
CA HIS A 560 -60.76 30.56 -16.05
C HIS A 560 -60.12 29.15 -16.25
N HIS A 561 -60.35 28.25 -15.27
CA HIS A 561 -60.18 26.77 -15.32
C HIS A 561 -61.42 26.09 -16.00
N PRO A 562 -61.54 24.74 -16.23
CA PRO A 562 -60.78 23.60 -15.67
C PRO A 562 -60.51 22.38 -16.61
N ASN A 563 -60.01 21.28 -16.02
CA ASN A 563 -60.26 19.85 -16.32
C ASN A 563 -59.75 19.12 -17.61
N SER A 564 -58.91 18.11 -17.33
CA SER A 564 -59.08 16.68 -17.71
C SER A 564 -58.59 16.10 -19.06
N ALA A 565 -58.44 14.77 -19.04
CA ALA A 565 -58.45 13.79 -20.14
C ALA A 565 -57.23 13.64 -21.11
N LEU A 566 -56.44 12.59 -20.85
CA LEU A 566 -56.20 11.42 -21.74
C LEU A 566 -55.83 11.58 -23.25
N GLN A 567 -54.61 11.10 -23.56
CA GLN A 567 -54.34 9.96 -24.49
C GLN A 567 -54.18 10.22 -26.02
N SER A 568 -53.32 9.37 -26.64
CA SER A 568 -52.95 9.27 -28.08
C SER A 568 -52.17 10.48 -28.64
N VAL A 569 -50.90 10.37 -29.07
CA VAL A 569 -50.35 9.60 -30.22
C VAL A 569 -50.85 10.13 -31.57
N TYR A 570 -49.97 10.83 -32.32
CA TYR A 570 -49.46 10.33 -33.61
C TYR A 570 -48.17 11.03 -34.05
N VAL A 571 -47.42 10.29 -34.89
CA VAL A 571 -46.14 10.56 -35.55
C VAL A 571 -45.99 11.97 -36.15
N ASN A 572 -44.78 12.53 -36.05
CA ASN A 572 -44.18 13.29 -37.15
C ASN A 572 -42.67 13.01 -37.19
N GLU A 573 -42.21 12.42 -38.30
CA GLU A 573 -40.82 11.98 -38.52
C GLU A 573 -40.34 12.60 -39.84
N ALA A 574 -39.54 13.66 -39.75
CA ALA A 574 -38.95 14.32 -40.92
C ALA A 574 -37.68 15.11 -40.56
N MET A 575 -36.56 14.70 -41.14
CA MET A 575 -35.33 15.49 -41.38
C MET A 575 -34.84 16.42 -40.26
N ARG A 576 -33.93 15.90 -39.42
CA ARG A 576 -32.73 16.66 -39.02
C ARG A 576 -31.53 16.18 -39.84
N LEU A 577 -30.58 17.08 -40.07
CA LEU A 577 -29.28 16.78 -40.69
C LEU A 577 -28.31 16.27 -39.61
N ASP A 578 -27.24 15.60 -40.04
CA ASP A 578 -26.34 14.84 -39.17
C ASP A 578 -25.56 15.71 -38.16
N GLU A 579 -26.12 15.83 -36.95
CA GLU A 579 -25.31 15.96 -35.72
C GLU A 579 -24.85 14.54 -35.31
N PRO A 580 -23.67 14.38 -34.67
CA PRO A 580 -23.23 13.06 -34.23
C PRO A 580 -24.15 12.51 -33.13
N ASP A 581 -24.81 11.37 -33.40
CA ASP A 581 -25.66 10.67 -32.43
C ASP A 581 -24.88 10.35 -31.15
N VAL A 582 -25.21 11.02 -30.05
CA VAL A 582 -24.59 10.79 -28.74
C VAL A 582 -25.11 9.48 -28.14
N GLU A 583 -24.23 8.49 -28.01
CA GLU A 583 -24.56 7.17 -27.47
C GLU A 583 -24.76 7.24 -25.94
N THR A 584 -25.92 6.80 -25.46
CA THR A 584 -26.37 6.97 -24.06
C THR A 584 -27.40 5.90 -23.66
N MET A 585 -27.67 5.74 -22.36
CA MET A 585 -28.64 4.76 -21.86
C MET A 585 -30.06 5.04 -22.35
N LYS A 586 -30.50 4.37 -23.42
CA LYS A 586 -31.82 4.59 -24.02
C LYS A 586 -32.90 3.74 -23.33
N VAL A 587 -33.86 4.41 -22.67
CA VAL A 587 -35.07 3.76 -22.14
C VAL A 587 -36.03 3.46 -23.30
N LEU A 588 -36.01 2.22 -23.78
CA LEU A 588 -36.83 1.76 -24.91
C LEU A 588 -38.31 1.59 -24.54
N LYS A 589 -38.60 1.23 -23.28
CA LYS A 589 -39.96 1.11 -22.74
C LYS A 589 -39.96 1.41 -21.24
N LYS A 590 -41.03 2.06 -20.77
CA LYS A 590 -41.33 2.30 -19.35
C LYS A 590 -42.80 1.96 -19.11
N GLN A 591 -43.09 1.21 -18.05
CA GLN A 591 -44.42 1.11 -17.45
C GLN A 591 -44.24 1.14 -15.93
N VAL A 592 -44.81 2.14 -15.28
CA VAL A 592 -44.81 2.28 -13.82
C VAL A 592 -46.21 2.68 -13.38
N ASP A 593 -46.77 1.94 -12.44
CA ASP A 593 -48.12 2.14 -11.92
C ASP A 593 -48.14 3.25 -10.85
N SER A 594 -49.33 3.69 -10.43
CA SER A 594 -49.49 4.71 -9.38
C SER A 594 -48.91 4.29 -8.02
N CYS A 595 -48.74 2.99 -7.78
CA CYS A 595 -48.09 2.43 -6.58
C CYS A 595 -46.54 2.42 -6.67
N GLY A 596 -45.96 2.83 -7.80
CA GLY A 596 -44.52 2.80 -8.04
C GLY A 596 -43.98 1.43 -8.51
N SER A 597 -44.81 0.40 -8.58
CA SER A 597 -44.49 -0.90 -9.20
C SER A 597 -44.29 -0.76 -10.71
N GLY A 598 -43.48 -1.63 -11.32
CA GLY A 598 -43.40 -1.71 -12.78
C GLY A 598 -42.03 -2.08 -13.35
N PHE A 599 -41.82 -1.79 -14.63
CA PHE A 599 -40.61 -2.15 -15.36
C PHE A 599 -40.07 -1.07 -16.30
N PHE A 600 -38.77 -1.15 -16.53
CA PHE A 600 -38.05 -0.38 -17.54
C PHE A 600 -37.28 -1.34 -18.45
N THR A 601 -37.36 -1.13 -19.76
CA THR A 601 -36.48 -1.77 -20.75
C THR A 601 -35.41 -0.77 -21.15
N PHE A 602 -34.16 -1.07 -20.83
CA PHE A 602 -32.99 -0.25 -21.14
C PHE A 602 -32.22 -0.83 -22.32
N LEU A 603 -31.53 0.03 -23.04
CA LEU A 603 -30.42 -0.30 -23.94
C LEU A 603 -29.17 0.44 -23.43
N PRO A 604 -28.17 -0.27 -22.87
CA PRO A 604 -26.90 0.34 -22.50
C PRO A 604 -26.05 0.46 -23.76
N GLU A 605 -25.53 1.64 -24.03
CA GLU A 605 -24.62 1.93 -25.14
C GLU A 605 -23.20 2.19 -24.63
N GLU A 606 -23.08 2.90 -23.50
CA GLU A 606 -21.84 3.27 -22.80
C GLU A 606 -21.43 2.28 -21.68
N PRO A 607 -20.13 2.14 -21.36
CA PRO A 607 -19.67 1.44 -20.15
C PRO A 607 -20.20 2.03 -18.84
N GLU A 608 -20.52 3.33 -18.80
CA GLU A 608 -21.15 4.01 -17.65
C GLU A 608 -22.57 3.50 -17.42
N ASP A 609 -23.36 3.28 -18.48
CA ASP A 609 -24.71 2.70 -18.40
C ASP A 609 -24.71 1.35 -17.68
N MET A 610 -23.62 0.59 -17.74
CA MET A 610 -23.46 -0.69 -17.06
C MET A 610 -23.14 -0.51 -15.56
N TRP A 611 -22.50 0.58 -15.15
CA TRP A 611 -22.42 0.99 -13.74
C TRP A 611 -23.79 1.47 -13.24
N HIS A 612 -24.50 2.32 -14.01
CA HIS A 612 -25.88 2.73 -13.68
C HIS A 612 -26.78 1.48 -13.56
N THR A 613 -26.67 0.52 -14.47
CA THR A 613 -27.38 -0.77 -14.42
C THR A 613 -27.03 -1.57 -13.17
N TYR A 614 -25.74 -1.71 -12.84
CA TYR A 614 -25.30 -2.35 -11.59
C TYR A 614 -25.96 -1.69 -10.38
N ASN A 615 -26.07 -0.36 -10.37
CA ASN A 615 -26.67 0.48 -9.34
C ASN A 615 -28.20 0.67 -9.44
N LEU A 616 -28.86 -0.03 -10.36
CA LEU A 616 -30.32 -0.16 -10.44
C LEU A 616 -30.78 -1.61 -10.14
N VAL A 617 -30.02 -2.62 -10.58
CA VAL A 617 -30.32 -4.05 -10.36
C VAL A 617 -29.89 -4.48 -8.95
N GLN A 618 -30.78 -5.17 -8.25
CA GLN A 618 -30.67 -5.58 -6.85
C GLN A 618 -31.14 -7.03 -6.66
N VAL A 619 -30.79 -7.65 -5.54
CA VAL A 619 -31.25 -9.01 -5.20
C VAL A 619 -32.76 -8.98 -4.93
N GLY A 620 -33.52 -9.93 -5.47
CA GLY A 620 -34.98 -9.95 -5.46
C GLY A 620 -35.66 -9.17 -6.60
N ASP A 621 -34.91 -8.43 -7.44
CA ASP A 621 -35.44 -7.94 -8.72
C ASP A 621 -35.68 -9.10 -9.69
N ASN A 622 -36.52 -8.89 -10.70
CA ASN A 622 -36.60 -9.79 -11.86
C ASN A 622 -35.98 -9.13 -13.09
N VAL A 623 -35.03 -9.82 -13.74
CA VAL A 623 -34.29 -9.31 -14.91
C VAL A 623 -34.51 -10.21 -16.12
N ARG A 624 -34.86 -9.61 -17.26
CA ARG A 624 -35.17 -10.29 -18.52
C ARG A 624 -34.23 -9.85 -19.64
N THR A 625 -33.54 -10.79 -20.29
CA THR A 625 -32.69 -10.50 -21.45
C THR A 625 -32.55 -11.70 -22.38
N SER A 626 -31.92 -11.51 -23.55
CA SER A 626 -31.51 -12.61 -24.44
C SER A 626 -30.12 -13.13 -24.09
N THR A 627 -30.01 -14.46 -23.99
CA THR A 627 -28.77 -15.17 -23.65
C THR A 627 -28.53 -16.35 -24.60
N THR A 628 -27.26 -16.76 -24.77
CA THR A 628 -26.88 -17.85 -25.69
C THR A 628 -26.63 -19.13 -24.91
N ARG A 629 -27.53 -20.11 -25.03
CA ARG A 629 -27.40 -21.41 -24.35
C ARG A 629 -26.99 -22.50 -25.34
N LYS A 630 -26.04 -23.36 -24.94
CA LYS A 630 -25.78 -24.63 -25.63
C LYS A 630 -26.91 -25.60 -25.25
N VAL A 631 -27.81 -25.84 -26.19
CA VAL A 631 -28.96 -26.74 -26.05
C VAL A 631 -28.58 -28.10 -26.64
N THR A 632 -28.81 -29.18 -25.89
CA THR A 632 -28.78 -30.54 -26.43
C THR A 632 -30.15 -30.85 -27.03
N ILE A 633 -30.17 -31.20 -28.31
CA ILE A 633 -31.36 -31.65 -29.03
C ILE A 633 -31.18 -33.16 -29.24
N ASP A 634 -31.99 -33.92 -28.53
CA ASP A 634 -32.03 -35.37 -28.62
C ASP A 634 -32.76 -35.77 -29.90
N ARG A 635 -32.06 -36.54 -30.73
CA ARG A 635 -32.58 -37.15 -31.95
C ARG A 635 -32.38 -38.65 -31.86
N LEU A 636 -33.23 -39.42 -32.54
CA LEU A 636 -33.24 -40.89 -32.55
C LEU A 636 -31.94 -41.57 -33.06
N SER A 637 -30.92 -40.79 -33.46
CA SER A 637 -29.61 -41.27 -33.89
C SER A 637 -28.45 -40.47 -33.26
N GLY A 638 -28.65 -39.92 -32.06
CA GLY A 638 -27.59 -39.31 -31.24
C GLY A 638 -27.87 -37.90 -30.72
N HIS A 639 -27.17 -37.53 -29.65
CA HIS A 639 -27.24 -36.19 -29.03
C HIS A 639 -26.54 -35.15 -29.90
N SER A 640 -27.29 -34.19 -30.43
CA SER A 640 -26.74 -33.05 -31.19
C SER A 640 -26.78 -31.78 -30.35
N SER A 641 -25.69 -31.04 -30.24
CA SER A 641 -25.63 -29.85 -29.36
C SER A 641 -25.41 -28.55 -30.13
N SER A 642 -26.43 -27.70 -30.15
CA SER A 642 -26.43 -26.40 -30.86
C SER A 642 -26.44 -25.21 -29.90
N LYS A 643 -25.79 -24.10 -30.27
CA LYS A 643 -25.99 -22.83 -29.57
C LYS A 643 -27.27 -22.17 -30.06
N MET A 644 -28.19 -21.85 -29.16
CA MET A 644 -29.45 -21.14 -29.45
C MET A 644 -29.53 -19.85 -28.63
N GLN A 645 -30.15 -18.81 -29.20
CA GLN A 645 -30.53 -17.61 -28.45
C GLN A 645 -31.88 -17.85 -27.77
N LEU A 646 -31.96 -17.59 -26.48
CA LEU A 646 -33.17 -17.72 -25.66
C LEU A 646 -33.39 -16.42 -24.89
N VAL A 647 -34.64 -15.96 -24.77
CA VAL A 647 -35.02 -14.98 -23.75
C VAL A 647 -35.32 -15.74 -22.48
N LEU A 648 -34.74 -15.31 -21.36
CA LEU A 648 -35.00 -15.83 -20.02
C LEU A 648 -35.27 -14.66 -19.07
N THR A 649 -36.08 -14.92 -18.05
CA THR A 649 -36.37 -13.98 -16.96
C THR A 649 -35.94 -14.62 -15.66
N VAL A 650 -35.02 -13.97 -14.95
CA VAL A 650 -34.34 -14.52 -13.77
C VAL A 650 -34.61 -13.62 -12.57
N GLU A 651 -35.10 -14.23 -11.50
CA GLU A 651 -35.11 -13.66 -10.14
C GLU A 651 -33.66 -13.58 -9.65
N VAL A 652 -33.20 -12.39 -9.30
CA VAL A 652 -31.78 -12.13 -9.00
C VAL A 652 -31.43 -12.61 -7.59
N GLU A 653 -30.49 -13.55 -7.48
CA GLU A 653 -29.89 -13.94 -6.20
C GLU A 653 -28.49 -13.33 -5.99
N LYS A 654 -27.71 -13.17 -7.06
CA LYS A 654 -26.32 -12.70 -7.00
C LYS A 654 -25.99 -11.81 -8.19
N ILE A 655 -25.21 -10.76 -7.93
CA ILE A 655 -24.78 -9.76 -8.91
C ILE A 655 -23.27 -9.64 -8.86
N PHE A 656 -22.60 -9.74 -10.00
CA PHE A 656 -21.17 -9.51 -10.14
C PHE A 656 -20.93 -8.54 -11.31
N TYR A 657 -20.36 -7.37 -11.00
CA TYR A 657 -20.04 -6.33 -11.98
C TYR A 657 -18.55 -6.36 -12.31
N ASP A 658 -18.22 -6.62 -13.58
CA ASP A 658 -16.87 -6.57 -14.08
C ASP A 658 -16.52 -5.14 -14.50
N LYS A 659 -15.56 -4.53 -13.81
CA LYS A 659 -15.10 -3.15 -14.02
C LYS A 659 -14.12 -3.02 -15.20
N GLU A 660 -13.61 -4.13 -15.73
CA GLU A 660 -12.64 -4.15 -16.85
C GLU A 660 -13.32 -4.54 -18.18
N ASP A 661 -14.23 -5.53 -18.18
CA ASP A 661 -15.06 -5.89 -19.36
C ASP A 661 -16.32 -4.99 -19.51
N GLY A 662 -16.68 -4.23 -18.46
CA GLY A 662 -17.90 -3.43 -18.43
C GLY A 662 -19.19 -4.26 -18.41
N ALA A 663 -19.09 -5.54 -18.05
CA ALA A 663 -20.19 -6.50 -18.09
C ALA A 663 -20.86 -6.67 -16.71
N LEU A 664 -22.17 -6.95 -16.71
CA LEU A 664 -22.91 -7.26 -15.49
C LEU A 664 -23.45 -8.69 -15.53
N HIS A 665 -22.94 -9.54 -14.64
CA HIS A 665 -23.32 -10.92 -14.50
C HIS A 665 -24.38 -11.06 -13.40
N VAL A 666 -25.59 -11.39 -13.81
CA VAL A 666 -26.78 -11.46 -12.94
C VAL A 666 -27.20 -12.93 -12.84
N SER A 667 -27.07 -13.53 -11.65
CA SER A 667 -27.32 -14.96 -11.43
C SER A 667 -28.49 -15.20 -10.48
N GLY A 668 -29.27 -16.24 -10.74
CA GLY A 668 -30.39 -16.65 -9.88
C GLY A 668 -31.30 -17.67 -10.55
N LYS A 669 -32.57 -17.72 -10.14
CA LYS A 669 -33.55 -18.72 -10.63
C LYS A 669 -34.35 -18.21 -11.83
N ASN A 670 -34.49 -19.03 -12.85
CA ASN A 670 -35.35 -18.74 -14.01
C ASN A 670 -36.85 -18.88 -13.64
N ILE A 671 -37.63 -17.79 -13.74
CA ILE A 671 -39.05 -17.75 -13.36
C ILE A 671 -40.03 -17.98 -14.52
N GLU A 672 -39.63 -17.71 -15.77
CA GLU A 672 -40.45 -18.02 -16.96
C GLU A 672 -40.06 -19.39 -17.53
N GLU A 673 -40.99 -20.34 -17.61
CA GLU A 673 -40.71 -21.63 -18.25
C GLU A 673 -40.46 -21.46 -19.76
N ASN A 674 -39.42 -22.13 -20.27
CA ASN A 674 -39.02 -22.08 -21.68
C ASN A 674 -38.74 -23.51 -22.16
N GLN A 675 -38.99 -23.80 -23.45
CA GLN A 675 -38.87 -25.13 -24.08
C GLN A 675 -37.52 -25.84 -23.81
N TYR A 676 -36.47 -25.08 -23.47
CA TYR A 676 -35.12 -25.58 -23.22
C TYR A 676 -34.59 -25.29 -21.80
N VAL A 677 -35.39 -24.64 -20.94
CA VAL A 677 -35.01 -24.24 -19.57
C VAL A 677 -36.21 -24.37 -18.63
N LYS A 678 -36.12 -25.33 -17.70
CA LYS A 678 -37.15 -25.56 -16.67
C LYS A 678 -37.30 -24.35 -15.75
N LEU A 679 -38.50 -24.16 -15.21
CA LEU A 679 -38.76 -23.22 -14.13
C LEU A 679 -37.92 -23.58 -12.88
N GLY A 680 -37.43 -22.56 -12.17
CA GLY A 680 -36.56 -22.70 -10.99
C GLY A 680 -35.12 -23.10 -11.30
N ALA A 681 -34.76 -23.35 -12.57
CA ALA A 681 -33.39 -23.68 -12.95
C ALA A 681 -32.45 -22.48 -12.78
N TYR A 682 -31.29 -22.71 -12.17
CA TYR A 682 -30.25 -21.70 -12.03
C TYR A 682 -29.62 -21.31 -13.37
N HIS A 683 -29.48 -20.00 -13.59
CA HIS A 683 -28.85 -19.44 -14.79
C HIS A 683 -28.16 -18.09 -14.49
N THR A 684 -27.15 -17.75 -15.28
CA THR A 684 -26.48 -16.44 -15.25
C THR A 684 -26.74 -15.67 -16.54
N LEU A 685 -27.35 -14.50 -16.42
CA LEU A 685 -27.55 -13.54 -17.49
C LEU A 685 -26.30 -12.64 -17.56
N ASN A 686 -25.66 -12.61 -18.73
CA ASN A 686 -24.55 -11.69 -19.02
C ASN A 686 -25.14 -10.47 -19.74
N LEU A 687 -25.38 -9.39 -18.99
CA LEU A 687 -25.75 -8.11 -19.56
C LEU A 687 -24.48 -7.46 -20.14
N GLN A 688 -24.58 -6.97 -21.38
CA GLN A 688 -23.47 -6.46 -22.18
C GLN A 688 -23.95 -5.25 -22.99
N LEU A 689 -23.02 -4.40 -23.38
CA LEU A 689 -23.28 -3.22 -24.22
C LEU A 689 -24.04 -3.56 -25.51
N LYS A 690 -24.88 -2.63 -25.91
CA LYS A 690 -25.76 -2.65 -27.10
C LYS A 690 -26.72 -3.86 -27.13
N ARG A 691 -27.02 -4.46 -25.96
CA ARG A 691 -28.10 -5.43 -25.77
C ARG A 691 -29.15 -4.93 -24.79
N LYS A 692 -30.39 -4.84 -25.26
CA LYS A 692 -31.53 -4.47 -24.41
C LYS A 692 -31.83 -5.51 -23.33
N PHE A 693 -32.22 -5.03 -22.16
CA PHE A 693 -32.71 -5.86 -21.05
C PHE A 693 -33.85 -5.13 -20.33
N THR A 694 -34.71 -5.88 -19.64
CA THR A 694 -35.81 -5.33 -18.84
C THR A 694 -35.60 -5.64 -17.37
N VAL A 695 -35.73 -4.64 -16.51
CA VAL A 695 -35.74 -4.79 -15.04
C VAL A 695 -37.17 -4.55 -14.55
N TYR A 696 -37.68 -5.47 -13.75
CA TYR A 696 -38.96 -5.37 -13.06
C TYR A 696 -38.69 -5.18 -11.57
N LYS A 697 -39.27 -4.13 -10.96
CA LYS A 697 -39.18 -3.86 -9.52
C LYS A 697 -40.57 -3.79 -8.89
N TYR A 698 -40.63 -4.18 -7.61
CA TYR A 698 -41.80 -3.95 -6.77
C TYR A 698 -42.06 -2.45 -6.52
N LYS A 699 -41.00 -1.63 -6.43
CA LYS A 699 -41.10 -0.17 -6.29
C LYS A 699 -39.91 0.57 -6.92
N TRP A 700 -40.21 1.62 -7.69
CA TRP A 700 -39.23 2.55 -8.27
C TRP A 700 -39.12 3.83 -7.43
N ASP A 701 -38.35 3.78 -6.34
CA ASP A 701 -38.03 4.95 -5.49
C ASP A 701 -37.42 6.14 -6.27
N VAL A 702 -37.51 7.34 -5.70
CA VAL A 702 -36.97 8.60 -6.24
C VAL A 702 -35.48 8.48 -6.64
N ILE A 703 -34.66 7.81 -5.83
CA ILE A 703 -33.23 7.60 -6.10
C ILE A 703 -32.99 6.78 -7.39
N HIS A 704 -33.85 5.80 -7.69
CA HIS A 704 -33.75 5.10 -8.99
C HIS A 704 -34.14 6.03 -10.14
N MET A 705 -35.18 6.86 -9.97
CA MET A 705 -35.63 7.79 -11.01
C MET A 705 -34.57 8.86 -11.31
N GLU A 706 -33.94 9.43 -10.28
CA GLU A 706 -32.80 10.33 -10.44
C GLU A 706 -31.64 9.62 -11.15
N ARG A 707 -31.29 8.40 -10.77
CA ARG A 707 -30.22 7.61 -11.40
C ARG A 707 -30.49 7.22 -12.86
N ILE A 708 -31.75 7.01 -13.23
CA ILE A 708 -32.17 6.80 -14.62
C ILE A 708 -32.04 8.11 -15.40
N ASN A 709 -32.50 9.22 -14.84
CA ASN A 709 -32.36 10.53 -15.47
C ASN A 709 -30.88 10.92 -15.66
N GLU A 710 -30.01 10.63 -14.69
CA GLU A 710 -28.55 10.80 -14.82
C GLU A 710 -27.98 9.96 -15.98
N ALA A 711 -28.36 8.68 -16.09
CA ALA A 711 -27.90 7.78 -17.17
C ALA A 711 -28.40 8.18 -18.57
N CYS A 712 -29.55 8.83 -18.66
CA CYS A 712 -30.13 9.30 -19.92
C CYS A 712 -29.63 10.71 -20.34
N ASN A 713 -28.81 11.38 -19.54
CA ASN A 713 -28.35 12.74 -19.83
C ASN A 713 -27.05 12.74 -20.66
N ALA A 714 -27.15 13.08 -21.94
CA ALA A 714 -26.05 13.17 -22.91
C ALA A 714 -24.95 14.24 -22.62
N SER A 715 -24.94 14.82 -21.42
CA SER A 715 -23.94 15.81 -20.97
C SER A 715 -22.91 15.25 -19.99
N SER A 716 -22.96 13.94 -19.68
CA SER A 716 -22.17 13.30 -18.62
C SER A 716 -20.86 12.61 -19.07
N GLU A 717 -20.53 12.66 -20.37
CA GLU A 717 -19.32 12.04 -20.95
C GLU A 717 -18.01 12.37 -20.21
N ALA A 718 -17.00 11.51 -20.39
CA ALA A 718 -15.76 11.50 -19.61
C ALA A 718 -14.97 12.83 -19.65
N ASP A 719 -15.12 13.65 -18.61
CA ASP A 719 -14.45 14.94 -18.43
C ASP A 719 -12.92 14.88 -18.57
N LEU A 720 -12.29 13.80 -18.08
CA LEU A 720 -10.90 13.82 -17.69
C LEU A 720 -10.16 12.51 -18.00
N ALA A 721 -9.05 12.59 -18.72
CA ALA A 721 -8.08 11.50 -18.84
C ALA A 721 -6.87 11.77 -17.94
N ALA A 722 -6.29 10.72 -17.34
CA ALA A 722 -5.13 10.85 -16.48
C ALA A 722 -4.11 9.73 -16.74
N VAL A 723 -2.88 10.13 -17.08
CA VAL A 723 -1.72 9.24 -17.25
C VAL A 723 -0.83 9.38 -16.02
N VAL A 724 -0.90 8.42 -15.10
CA VAL A 724 -0.13 8.42 -13.85
C VAL A 724 1.04 7.45 -14.02
N MET A 725 2.28 7.91 -13.83
CA MET A 725 3.48 7.12 -14.17
C MET A 725 4.64 7.29 -13.19
N GLN A 726 5.48 6.25 -13.10
CA GLN A 726 6.77 6.22 -12.43
C GLN A 726 7.74 5.32 -13.22
N ASP A 727 8.99 5.19 -12.76
CA ASP A 727 10.01 4.36 -13.42
C ASP A 727 9.53 2.91 -13.66
N GLY A 728 9.16 2.61 -14.90
CA GLY A 728 8.74 1.28 -15.34
C GLY A 728 7.28 0.90 -15.10
N LEU A 729 6.44 1.82 -14.59
CA LEU A 729 4.99 1.63 -14.42
C LEU A 729 4.22 2.85 -14.92
N ALA A 730 3.21 2.66 -15.76
CA ALA A 730 2.21 3.68 -16.07
C ALA A 730 0.79 3.11 -16.02
N HIS A 731 -0.14 3.92 -15.51
CA HIS A 731 -1.58 3.70 -15.53
C HIS A 731 -2.21 4.79 -16.42
N ILE A 732 -3.05 4.37 -17.36
CA ILE A 732 -3.90 5.27 -18.15
C ILE A 732 -5.33 5.09 -17.64
N CYS A 733 -5.84 6.15 -17.02
CA CYS A 733 -7.17 6.19 -16.45
C CYS A 733 -8.07 7.17 -17.21
N LEU A 734 -9.36 6.83 -17.29
CA LEU A 734 -10.43 7.79 -17.57
C LEU A 734 -11.18 8.02 -16.25
N ILE A 735 -11.45 9.28 -15.95
CA ILE A 735 -12.23 9.73 -14.80
C ILE A 735 -13.51 10.33 -15.38
N THR A 736 -14.63 9.67 -15.09
CA THR A 736 -15.97 10.13 -15.45
C THR A 736 -16.62 10.79 -14.23
N ASN A 737 -17.86 11.25 -14.39
CA ASN A 737 -18.61 11.84 -13.28
C ASN A 737 -18.97 10.84 -12.16
N THR A 738 -18.81 9.53 -12.38
CA THR A 738 -19.18 8.49 -11.40
C THR A 738 -18.08 7.47 -11.09
N MET A 739 -17.03 7.34 -11.91
CA MET A 739 -16.00 6.32 -11.69
C MET A 739 -14.62 6.65 -12.26
N THR A 740 -13.59 6.01 -11.70
CA THR A 740 -12.23 6.03 -12.26
C THR A 740 -11.86 4.69 -12.89
N ILE A 741 -11.99 4.58 -14.21
CA ILE A 741 -11.67 3.41 -15.03
C ILE A 741 -10.17 3.37 -15.31
N SER A 742 -9.51 2.21 -15.17
CA SER A 742 -8.11 2.00 -15.57
C SER A 742 -8.05 1.29 -16.94
N ARG A 743 -8.05 2.06 -18.04
CA ARG A 743 -8.08 1.51 -19.41
C ARG A 743 -6.80 0.75 -19.80
N ALA A 744 -5.63 1.15 -19.28
CA ALA A 744 -4.39 0.42 -19.52
C ALA A 744 -3.41 0.48 -18.34
N LYS A 745 -2.70 -0.62 -18.09
CA LYS A 745 -1.58 -0.72 -17.14
C LYS A 745 -0.35 -1.23 -17.88
N ILE A 746 0.73 -0.45 -17.86
CA ILE A 746 1.97 -0.73 -18.59
C ILE A 746 3.08 -0.96 -17.58
N THR A 747 3.66 -2.15 -17.58
CA THR A 747 4.84 -2.50 -16.78
C THR A 747 6.02 -2.84 -17.69
N LYS A 748 7.18 -2.21 -17.47
CA LYS A 748 8.45 -2.56 -18.12
C LYS A 748 9.59 -2.42 -17.12
N SER A 749 10.42 -3.46 -16.99
CA SER A 749 11.60 -3.41 -16.12
C SER A 749 12.62 -2.39 -16.65
N ILE A 750 12.90 -1.35 -15.87
CA ILE A 750 13.91 -0.34 -16.18
C ILE A 750 15.17 -0.64 -15.36
N PRO A 751 16.36 -0.81 -15.99
CA PRO A 751 17.60 -1.08 -15.26
C PRO A 751 17.96 0.04 -14.27
N GLN A 752 18.46 -0.33 -13.09
CA GLN A 752 18.95 0.62 -12.07
C GLN A 752 20.12 1.48 -12.57
N LYS A 753 20.35 2.62 -11.89
CA LYS A 753 21.23 3.74 -12.30
C LYS A 753 22.74 3.43 -12.15
N ASN A 754 23.24 2.38 -12.78
CA ASN A 754 24.67 2.04 -12.80
C ASN A 754 25.39 2.71 -13.97
N ARG A 755 26.63 3.20 -13.73
CA ARG A 755 27.43 3.97 -14.72
C ARG A 755 27.62 3.26 -16.07
N TYR A 756 27.65 1.92 -16.08
CA TYR A 756 27.82 1.12 -17.30
C TYR A 756 26.54 0.92 -18.13
N ASN A 757 25.35 1.11 -17.56
CA ASN A 757 24.08 0.74 -18.20
C ASN A 757 23.28 1.94 -18.75
N ALA A 758 23.86 3.14 -18.79
CA ALA A 758 23.16 4.38 -19.15
C ALA A 758 22.44 4.30 -20.51
N SER A 759 23.11 3.83 -21.56
CA SER A 759 22.52 3.66 -22.90
C SER A 759 21.41 2.61 -22.93
N GLN A 760 21.54 1.52 -22.18
CA GLN A 760 20.49 0.50 -22.06
C GLN A 760 19.25 1.06 -21.33
N ARG A 761 19.44 1.89 -20.29
CA ARG A 761 18.35 2.56 -19.57
C ARG A 761 17.64 3.59 -20.46
N GLN A 762 18.36 4.34 -21.29
CA GLN A 762 17.76 5.24 -22.29
C GLN A 762 16.91 4.48 -23.33
N VAL A 763 17.40 3.33 -23.84
CA VAL A 763 16.62 2.47 -24.74
C VAL A 763 15.40 1.88 -24.04
N ALA A 764 15.50 1.50 -22.75
CA ALA A 764 14.37 1.06 -21.95
C ALA A 764 13.31 2.17 -21.77
N PHE A 765 13.72 3.41 -21.49
CA PHE A 765 12.82 4.56 -21.42
C PHE A 765 12.16 4.89 -22.77
N LYS A 766 12.89 4.92 -23.90
CA LYS A 766 12.26 5.15 -25.22
C LYS A 766 11.19 4.07 -25.50
N LYS A 767 11.49 2.79 -25.23
CA LYS A 767 10.52 1.68 -25.34
C LYS A 767 9.36 1.75 -24.33
N PHE A 768 9.56 2.38 -23.17
CA PHE A 768 8.50 2.59 -22.18
C PHE A 768 7.55 3.69 -22.67
N PHE A 769 8.07 4.88 -22.97
CA PHE A 769 7.30 6.00 -23.50
C PHE A 769 6.59 5.68 -24.83
N GLU A 770 7.21 4.89 -25.71
CA GLU A 770 6.59 4.37 -26.94
C GLU A 770 5.30 3.57 -26.64
N ALA A 771 5.32 2.71 -25.62
CA ALA A 771 4.14 1.96 -25.20
C ALA A 771 3.10 2.83 -24.48
N VAL A 772 3.52 3.83 -23.68
CA VAL A 772 2.58 4.78 -23.06
C VAL A 772 1.91 5.63 -24.13
N LYS A 773 2.64 6.12 -25.13
CA LYS A 773 2.10 6.86 -26.29
C LYS A 773 1.12 6.00 -27.10
N ALA A 774 1.47 4.75 -27.40
CA ALA A 774 0.60 3.84 -28.15
C ALA A 774 -0.70 3.53 -27.40
N ALA A 775 -0.61 3.23 -26.10
CA ALA A 775 -1.80 2.96 -25.28
C ALA A 775 -2.65 4.22 -25.03
N LEU A 776 -2.04 5.40 -24.94
CA LEU A 776 -2.74 6.68 -24.81
C LEU A 776 -3.59 6.96 -26.06
N LEU A 777 -3.00 6.81 -27.25
CA LEU A 777 -3.68 6.97 -28.53
C LEU A 777 -4.80 5.93 -28.77
N LEU A 778 -4.69 4.74 -28.17
CA LEU A 778 -5.68 3.66 -28.31
C LEU A 778 -6.87 3.79 -27.34
N ASN A 779 -6.67 4.40 -26.17
CA ASN A 779 -7.64 4.35 -25.06
C ASN A 779 -8.25 5.71 -24.67
N VAL A 780 -7.83 6.81 -25.31
CA VAL A 780 -8.33 8.16 -25.02
C VAL A 780 -8.77 8.82 -26.32
N ASN A 781 -10.06 9.14 -26.42
CA ASN A 781 -10.57 10.03 -27.47
C ASN A 781 -10.31 11.49 -27.03
N PHE A 782 -9.54 12.22 -27.82
CA PHE A 782 -9.14 13.59 -27.51
C PHE A 782 -10.19 14.65 -27.87
N ASP A 783 -11.21 14.30 -28.65
CA ASP A 783 -12.31 15.22 -28.96
C ASP A 783 -13.23 15.35 -27.74
N ILE A 784 -13.72 14.21 -27.22
CA ILE A 784 -14.59 14.07 -26.04
C ILE A 784 -13.95 14.67 -24.77
N VAL A 785 -12.76 14.19 -24.41
CA VAL A 785 -12.16 14.49 -23.09
C VAL A 785 -11.81 15.97 -22.97
N LYS A 786 -12.22 16.65 -21.89
CA LYS A 786 -11.99 18.10 -21.71
C LYS A 786 -10.51 18.41 -21.46
N CYS A 787 -9.82 17.63 -20.62
CA CYS A 787 -8.36 17.73 -20.46
C CYS A 787 -7.66 16.40 -20.11
N VAL A 788 -6.35 16.33 -20.38
CA VAL A 788 -5.51 15.14 -20.20
C VAL A 788 -4.38 15.45 -19.22
N LEU A 789 -4.46 14.87 -18.01
CA LEU A 789 -3.42 15.00 -16.99
C LEU A 789 -2.26 14.03 -17.29
N ILE A 790 -1.03 14.49 -17.11
CA ILE A 790 0.17 13.64 -17.08
C ILE A 790 0.86 13.87 -15.73
N ALA A 791 0.86 12.85 -14.87
CA ALA A 791 1.33 12.95 -13.50
C ALA A 791 2.46 11.97 -13.19
N SER A 792 3.48 12.45 -12.46
CA SER A 792 4.59 11.61 -12.00
C SER A 792 5.33 12.19 -10.80
N PRO A 793 5.99 11.35 -9.98
CA PRO A 793 7.05 11.77 -9.10
C PRO A 793 8.27 12.24 -9.90
N GLY A 794 8.70 13.47 -9.63
CA GLY A 794 9.77 14.13 -10.37
C GLY A 794 9.46 14.33 -11.86
N PHE A 795 10.52 14.41 -12.65
CA PHE A 795 10.52 14.94 -14.03
C PHE A 795 10.09 13.95 -15.13
N LEU A 796 9.42 12.84 -14.79
CA LEU A 796 9.11 11.79 -15.77
C LEU A 796 7.97 12.22 -16.72
N ARG A 797 6.97 12.93 -16.19
CA ARG A 797 5.89 13.60 -16.94
C ARG A 797 6.43 14.54 -18.01
N ASP A 798 7.46 15.33 -17.68
CA ASP A 798 8.01 16.38 -18.55
C ASP A 798 8.87 15.74 -19.66
N GLN A 799 9.60 14.67 -19.33
CA GLN A 799 10.31 13.84 -20.31
C GLN A 799 9.34 13.11 -21.26
N PHE A 800 8.22 12.58 -20.75
CA PHE A 800 7.20 11.95 -21.57
C PHE A 800 6.47 12.97 -22.48
N PHE A 801 6.14 14.16 -21.96
CA PHE A 801 5.54 15.24 -22.73
C PHE A 801 6.49 15.75 -23.83
N ALA A 802 7.77 15.96 -23.51
CA ALA A 802 8.79 16.27 -24.52
C ALA A 802 8.95 15.15 -25.56
N TYR A 803 8.83 13.88 -25.17
CA TYR A 803 8.84 12.74 -26.09
C TYR A 803 7.61 12.73 -27.03
N LEU A 804 6.40 12.99 -26.52
CA LEU A 804 5.17 13.09 -27.31
C LEU A 804 5.28 14.10 -28.47
N TYR A 805 6.01 15.20 -28.25
CA TYR A 805 6.21 16.30 -29.22
C TYR A 805 7.61 16.34 -29.85
N SER A 806 8.42 15.29 -29.70
CA SER A 806 9.74 15.17 -30.35
C SER A 806 9.63 14.84 -31.84
N GLU A 807 10.63 15.21 -32.65
CA GLU A 807 10.60 15.23 -34.13
C GLU A 807 10.18 13.90 -34.81
N ASP A 808 10.45 12.75 -34.17
CA ASP A 808 9.97 11.41 -34.57
C ASP A 808 8.42 11.31 -34.64
N SER A 809 7.69 12.28 -34.06
CA SER A 809 6.23 12.27 -33.89
C SER A 809 5.45 13.02 -34.98
N SER A 810 6.14 13.56 -36.00
CA SER A 810 5.64 14.45 -37.05
C SER A 810 4.65 13.81 -38.06
N LYS A 811 3.83 12.84 -37.62
CA LYS A 811 2.82 12.10 -38.42
C LYS A 811 1.46 12.00 -37.73
N ASN A 812 1.32 12.43 -36.47
CA ASN A 812 0.09 12.28 -35.68
C ASN A 812 -0.53 13.66 -35.40
N GLU A 813 -1.23 14.22 -36.38
CA GLU A 813 -1.88 15.54 -36.29
C GLU A 813 -2.78 15.69 -35.05
N VAL A 814 -3.48 14.63 -34.67
CA VAL A 814 -4.32 14.55 -33.46
C VAL A 814 -3.60 15.09 -32.20
N LEU A 815 -2.36 14.66 -31.93
CA LEU A 815 -1.64 15.10 -30.73
C LEU A 815 -1.22 16.57 -30.79
N LEU A 816 -1.02 17.12 -31.98
CA LEU A 816 -0.70 18.53 -32.18
C LEU A 816 -1.94 19.42 -31.98
N ASN A 817 -3.07 19.03 -32.57
CA ASN A 817 -4.34 19.75 -32.49
C ASN A 817 -4.85 19.89 -31.05
N HIS A 818 -4.74 18.83 -30.23
CA HIS A 818 -5.19 18.85 -28.84
C HIS A 818 -4.10 19.21 -27.82
N LYS A 819 -2.97 19.78 -28.24
CA LYS A 819 -1.85 20.12 -27.33
C LYS A 819 -2.27 20.99 -26.12
N ALA A 820 -3.23 21.89 -26.31
CA ALA A 820 -3.76 22.75 -25.24
C ALA A 820 -4.58 22.00 -24.17
N LYS A 821 -5.07 20.78 -24.45
CA LYS A 821 -5.80 19.95 -23.48
C LYS A 821 -4.88 19.26 -22.46
N PHE A 822 -3.56 19.20 -22.69
CA PHE A 822 -2.64 18.52 -21.79
C PHE A 822 -2.23 19.37 -20.57
N ILE A 823 -2.16 18.75 -19.39
CA ILE A 823 -1.76 19.39 -18.13
C ILE A 823 -0.72 18.50 -17.44
N LEU A 824 0.43 19.08 -17.06
CA LEU A 824 1.48 18.37 -16.33
C LEU A 824 1.28 18.58 -14.81
N VAL A 825 1.30 17.49 -14.04
CA VAL A 825 0.99 17.50 -12.61
C VAL A 825 2.07 16.77 -11.81
N GLN A 826 2.38 17.27 -10.62
CA GLN A 826 3.22 16.50 -9.69
C GLN A 826 2.38 15.45 -8.96
N SER A 827 2.99 14.30 -8.69
CA SER A 827 2.45 13.31 -7.76
C SER A 827 3.55 12.70 -6.89
N THR A 828 3.19 12.20 -5.72
CA THR A 828 4.07 11.39 -4.85
C THR A 828 4.40 10.03 -5.46
N THR A 829 3.47 9.41 -6.20
CA THR A 829 3.65 8.07 -6.80
C THR A 829 3.11 7.97 -8.23
N GLY A 830 3.47 6.88 -8.91
CA GLY A 830 2.96 6.48 -10.23
C GLY A 830 1.78 5.50 -10.20
N HIS A 831 1.04 5.42 -9.10
CA HIS A 831 -0.07 4.48 -8.89
C HIS A 831 -1.44 5.18 -8.86
N LYS A 832 -2.53 4.43 -9.09
CA LYS A 832 -3.92 4.97 -9.13
C LYS A 832 -4.27 5.84 -7.91
N HIS A 833 -3.77 5.53 -6.71
CA HIS A 833 -4.05 6.32 -5.51
C HIS A 833 -3.51 7.77 -5.57
N ALA A 834 -2.49 8.05 -6.38
CA ALA A 834 -1.98 9.40 -6.58
C ALA A 834 -3.03 10.34 -7.19
N LEU A 835 -4.10 9.81 -7.78
CA LEU A 835 -5.25 10.62 -8.23
C LEU A 835 -5.90 11.42 -7.09
N LYS A 836 -5.72 11.02 -5.81
CA LYS A 836 -6.20 11.78 -4.63
C LYS A 836 -5.49 13.15 -4.59
N GLU A 837 -4.16 13.11 -4.58
CA GLU A 837 -3.27 14.27 -4.58
C GLU A 837 -3.43 15.13 -5.84
N ILE A 838 -3.56 14.48 -7.01
CA ILE A 838 -3.68 15.15 -8.31
C ILE A 838 -4.98 15.95 -8.43
N LEU A 839 -6.13 15.40 -8.01
CA LEU A 839 -7.42 16.09 -8.15
C LEU A 839 -7.57 17.26 -7.16
N ASN A 840 -6.99 17.15 -5.96
CA ASN A 840 -7.00 18.21 -4.94
C ASN A 840 -6.07 19.39 -5.25
N ASN A 841 -5.35 19.41 -6.38
CA ASN A 841 -4.51 20.55 -6.77
C ASN A 841 -5.38 21.75 -7.22
N PRO A 842 -5.23 22.96 -6.65
CA PRO A 842 -6.07 24.12 -6.97
C PRO A 842 -6.08 24.49 -8.47
N SER A 843 -4.94 24.38 -9.15
CA SER A 843 -4.78 24.64 -10.59
C SER A 843 -5.59 23.70 -11.50
N ILE A 844 -6.04 22.56 -10.97
CA ILE A 844 -6.85 21.55 -11.66
C ILE A 844 -8.32 21.72 -11.26
N SER A 845 -8.61 21.92 -9.98
CA SER A 845 -9.94 22.30 -9.48
C SER A 845 -10.51 23.52 -10.22
N ALA A 846 -9.68 24.54 -10.48
CA ALA A 846 -10.07 25.73 -11.26
C ALA A 846 -10.49 25.43 -12.71
N LYS A 847 -10.01 24.33 -13.32
CA LYS A 847 -10.39 23.88 -14.67
C LYS A 847 -11.50 22.81 -14.67
N LEU A 848 -11.71 22.13 -13.55
CA LEU A 848 -12.77 21.11 -13.35
C LEU A 848 -14.05 21.69 -12.71
N LYS A 849 -14.11 23.02 -12.53
CA LYS A 849 -15.17 23.74 -11.80
C LYS A 849 -16.61 23.32 -12.13
N ASP A 850 -16.87 22.94 -13.38
CA ASP A 850 -18.20 22.61 -13.90
C ASP A 850 -18.45 21.09 -14.01
N THR A 851 -17.68 20.26 -13.28
CA THR A 851 -17.83 18.79 -13.22
C THR A 851 -18.47 18.33 -11.91
N LYS A 852 -19.23 17.22 -11.93
CA LYS A 852 -19.87 16.67 -10.72
C LYS A 852 -18.82 16.25 -9.69
N ALA A 853 -17.73 15.63 -10.16
CA ALA A 853 -16.62 15.19 -9.33
C ALA A 853 -15.93 16.35 -8.58
N ALA A 854 -15.75 17.53 -9.19
CA ALA A 854 -15.21 18.69 -8.48
C ALA A 854 -16.20 19.24 -7.43
N GLY A 855 -17.50 19.22 -7.73
CA GLY A 855 -18.55 19.58 -6.77
C GLY A 855 -18.61 18.65 -5.55
N GLU A 856 -18.44 17.35 -5.77
CA GLU A 856 -18.30 16.35 -4.69
C GLU A 856 -17.04 16.55 -3.86
N THR A 857 -15.87 16.67 -4.49
CA THR A 857 -14.59 16.87 -3.80
C THR A 857 -14.63 18.15 -2.95
N LYS A 858 -15.14 19.25 -3.50
CA LYS A 858 -15.29 20.51 -2.78
C LYS A 858 -16.29 20.43 -1.61
N ALA A 859 -17.35 19.64 -1.74
CA ALA A 859 -18.30 19.43 -0.64
C ALA A 859 -17.67 18.63 0.51
N LEU A 860 -16.82 17.65 0.19
CA LEU A 860 -16.06 16.86 1.18
C LEU A 860 -14.94 17.69 1.83
N GLU A 861 -14.23 18.51 1.06
CA GLU A 861 -13.24 19.48 1.56
C GLU A 861 -13.89 20.48 2.53
N ALA A 862 -15.04 21.07 2.16
CA ALA A 862 -15.78 21.98 3.02
C ALA A 862 -16.33 21.30 4.29
N PHE A 863 -16.63 20.00 4.25
CA PHE A 863 -16.99 19.23 5.43
C PHE A 863 -15.79 19.02 6.38
N HIS A 864 -14.63 18.62 5.84
CA HIS A 864 -13.40 18.51 6.65
C HIS A 864 -12.94 19.86 7.21
N GLU A 865 -13.07 20.95 6.45
CA GLU A 865 -12.77 22.31 6.92
C GLU A 865 -13.71 22.72 8.07
N MET A 866 -15.01 22.45 7.94
CA MET A 866 -15.98 22.70 9.01
C MET A 866 -15.63 21.90 10.27
N LEU A 867 -15.31 20.60 10.13
CA LEU A 867 -14.93 19.72 11.24
C LEU A 867 -13.67 20.20 12.00
N LEU A 868 -12.79 20.96 11.34
CA LEU A 868 -11.60 21.56 11.95
C LEU A 868 -11.84 22.97 12.53
N GLN A 869 -12.92 23.66 12.15
CA GLN A 869 -13.23 25.03 12.59
C GLN A 869 -14.34 25.08 13.65
N ASP A 870 -15.36 24.23 13.53
CA ASP A 870 -16.59 24.23 14.32
C ASP A 870 -17.21 22.82 14.29
N THR A 871 -16.78 21.96 15.23
CA THR A 871 -17.17 20.54 15.35
C THR A 871 -18.68 20.36 15.37
N ASN A 872 -19.36 21.21 16.11
CA ASN A 872 -20.81 21.27 16.32
C ASN A 872 -21.62 21.55 15.04
N ARG A 873 -20.96 21.75 13.90
CA ARG A 873 -21.56 21.99 12.58
C ARG A 873 -21.21 20.94 11.52
N ALA A 874 -20.51 19.88 11.90
CA ALA A 874 -19.99 18.86 10.97
C ALA A 874 -20.24 17.43 11.49
N PHE A 875 -21.51 17.00 11.47
CA PHE A 875 -21.91 15.68 11.97
C PHE A 875 -21.67 14.55 10.96
N TYR A 876 -21.28 13.38 11.45
CA TYR A 876 -21.10 12.15 10.65
C TYR A 876 -21.65 10.92 11.38
N GLY A 877 -21.97 9.88 10.61
CA GLY A 877 -22.69 8.69 11.11
C GLY A 877 -24.20 8.91 11.22
N ILE A 878 -24.97 7.81 11.17
CA ILE A 878 -26.43 7.89 10.97
C ILE A 878 -27.20 8.47 12.16
N LYS A 879 -26.82 8.14 13.42
CA LYS A 879 -27.46 8.70 14.64
C LYS A 879 -27.44 10.24 14.60
N HIS A 880 -26.25 10.83 14.46
CA HIS A 880 -26.06 12.29 14.47
C HIS A 880 -26.73 12.97 13.29
N VAL A 881 -26.62 12.40 12.08
CA VAL A 881 -27.20 13.01 10.87
C VAL A 881 -28.74 12.94 10.88
N GLU A 882 -29.35 11.91 11.46
CA GLU A 882 -30.81 11.89 11.65
C GLU A 882 -31.27 12.92 12.70
N HIS A 883 -30.57 13.04 13.82
CA HIS A 883 -30.91 14.07 14.82
C HIS A 883 -30.79 15.50 14.26
N ALA A 884 -29.72 15.76 13.48
CA ALA A 884 -29.57 17.02 12.75
C ALA A 884 -30.69 17.26 11.71
N ASN A 885 -31.25 16.20 11.12
CA ASN A 885 -32.38 16.26 10.19
C ASN A 885 -33.72 16.49 10.89
N GLU A 886 -33.93 15.95 12.10
CA GLU A 886 -35.09 16.24 12.96
C GLU A 886 -35.14 17.72 13.35
N LEU A 887 -33.98 18.29 13.69
CA LEU A 887 -33.80 19.71 14.01
C LEU A 887 -33.76 20.63 12.76
N LEU A 888 -34.03 20.10 11.56
CA LEU A 888 -34.08 20.82 10.28
C LEU A 888 -32.79 21.60 9.95
N SER A 889 -31.67 21.19 10.54
CA SER A 889 -30.41 21.95 10.57
C SER A 889 -29.51 21.70 9.37
N ILE A 890 -29.74 20.64 8.61
CA ILE A 890 -28.85 20.23 7.52
C ILE A 890 -28.84 21.28 6.39
N LYS A 891 -27.64 21.74 6.05
CA LYS A 891 -27.38 22.57 4.87
C LYS A 891 -27.04 21.71 3.66
N THR A 892 -26.09 20.79 3.83
CA THR A 892 -25.60 19.89 2.78
C THR A 892 -25.43 18.48 3.34
N LEU A 893 -26.16 17.51 2.80
CA LEU A 893 -26.03 16.07 3.11
C LEU A 893 -25.09 15.41 2.09
N LEU A 894 -24.09 14.70 2.61
CA LEU A 894 -23.16 13.87 1.85
C LEU A 894 -23.54 12.40 2.12
N ILE A 895 -23.89 11.64 1.08
CA ILE A 895 -24.31 10.23 1.23
C ILE A 895 -23.69 9.32 0.15
N SER A 896 -23.17 8.16 0.57
CA SER A 896 -22.57 7.17 -0.34
C SER A 896 -23.63 6.32 -1.04
N ASP A 897 -23.46 6.10 -2.35
CA ASP A 897 -24.38 5.30 -3.16
C ASP A 897 -24.52 3.84 -2.71
N ALA A 898 -23.48 3.30 -2.05
CA ALA A 898 -23.43 1.95 -1.51
C ALA A 898 -24.50 1.68 -0.45
N LEU A 899 -24.95 2.71 0.28
CA LEU A 899 -25.96 2.56 1.34
C LEU A 899 -27.34 2.20 0.76
N PHE A 900 -27.68 2.69 -0.43
CA PHE A 900 -28.88 2.30 -1.17
C PHE A 900 -28.80 0.88 -1.77
N ARG A 901 -27.64 0.21 -1.68
CA ARG A 901 -27.44 -1.20 -2.05
C ARG A 901 -27.56 -2.18 -0.89
N SER A 902 -27.88 -1.71 0.31
CA SER A 902 -28.06 -2.58 1.48
C SER A 902 -29.12 -3.65 1.20
N MET A 903 -28.81 -4.90 1.61
CA MET A 903 -29.70 -6.06 1.47
C MET A 903 -30.93 -5.96 2.39
N ASP A 904 -30.79 -5.21 3.49
CA ASP A 904 -31.86 -4.89 4.42
C ASP A 904 -32.73 -3.75 3.86
N PHE A 905 -34.00 -4.06 3.64
CA PHE A 905 -35.02 -3.13 3.18
C PHE A 905 -35.28 -1.99 4.18
N VAL A 906 -35.13 -2.22 5.48
CA VAL A 906 -35.37 -1.22 6.53
C VAL A 906 -34.27 -0.16 6.49
N LYS A 907 -32.99 -0.56 6.59
CA LYS A 907 -31.85 0.37 6.42
C LYS A 907 -31.88 1.11 5.09
N ARG A 908 -32.18 0.42 3.98
CA ARG A 908 -32.34 1.07 2.66
C ARG A 908 -33.45 2.13 2.67
N THR A 909 -34.61 1.82 3.23
CA THR A 909 -35.75 2.75 3.32
C THR A 909 -35.45 3.95 4.23
N ARG A 910 -34.75 3.73 5.35
CA ARG A 910 -34.25 4.78 6.26
C ARG A 910 -33.40 5.82 5.51
N TYR A 911 -32.38 5.38 4.75
CA TYR A 911 -31.54 6.30 3.96
C TYR A 911 -32.30 7.01 2.82
N VAL A 912 -33.27 6.36 2.17
CA VAL A 912 -34.12 7.02 1.15
C VAL A 912 -35.02 8.08 1.79
N ASN A 913 -35.64 7.78 2.93
CA ASN A 913 -36.49 8.72 3.67
C ASN A 913 -35.69 9.93 4.17
N LEU A 914 -34.45 9.73 4.64
CA LEU A 914 -33.54 10.81 5.03
C LEU A 914 -33.26 11.77 3.85
N VAL A 915 -32.91 11.24 2.68
CA VAL A 915 -32.67 12.05 1.48
C VAL A 915 -33.93 12.80 1.03
N GLU A 916 -35.10 12.15 1.07
CA GLU A 916 -36.37 12.83 0.80
C GLU A 916 -36.67 13.94 1.83
N SER A 917 -36.37 13.72 3.11
CA SER A 917 -36.61 14.69 4.19
C SER A 917 -35.74 15.93 4.01
N VAL A 918 -34.41 15.76 3.84
CA VAL A 918 -33.48 16.88 3.59
C VAL A 918 -33.87 17.67 2.34
N LYS A 919 -34.29 17.00 1.25
CA LYS A 919 -34.77 17.69 0.04
C LYS A 919 -36.07 18.48 0.28
N LYS A 920 -37.03 17.93 1.04
CA LYS A 920 -38.26 18.64 1.43
C LYS A 920 -37.98 19.85 2.33
N GLN A 921 -36.90 19.82 3.11
CA GLN A 921 -36.40 20.93 3.94
C GLN A 921 -35.52 21.95 3.17
N GLY A 922 -35.33 21.78 1.86
CA GLY A 922 -34.48 22.64 1.03
C GLY A 922 -32.98 22.52 1.31
N GLY A 923 -32.54 21.41 1.93
CA GLY A 923 -31.12 21.08 2.06
C GLY A 923 -30.56 20.50 0.75
N GLU A 924 -29.29 20.79 0.46
CA GLU A 924 -28.59 20.23 -0.70
C GLU A 924 -28.19 18.78 -0.42
N VAL A 925 -28.39 17.87 -1.38
CA VAL A 925 -27.94 16.47 -1.25
C VAL A 925 -26.91 16.14 -2.33
N LYS A 926 -25.77 15.60 -1.92
CA LYS A 926 -24.71 15.06 -2.79
C LYS A 926 -24.64 13.55 -2.60
N ILE A 927 -24.91 12.81 -3.68
CA ILE A 927 -24.79 11.34 -3.71
C ILE A 927 -23.42 10.99 -4.31
N PHE A 928 -22.51 10.51 -3.47
CA PHE A 928 -21.14 10.17 -3.82
C PHE A 928 -21.07 8.73 -4.32
N SER A 929 -20.40 8.50 -5.46
CA SER A 929 -20.13 7.14 -5.97
C SER A 929 -19.02 6.46 -5.17
N SER A 930 -19.30 5.28 -4.63
CA SER A 930 -18.32 4.37 -4.01
C SER A 930 -17.30 3.79 -5.00
N LEU A 931 -17.46 4.01 -6.32
CA LEU A 931 -16.42 3.75 -7.33
C LEU A 931 -15.64 5.00 -7.74
N HIS A 932 -16.02 6.17 -7.22
CA HIS A 932 -15.24 7.39 -7.29
C HIS A 932 -14.46 7.65 -5.99
N LEU A 933 -13.42 8.46 -6.13
CA LEU A 933 -12.37 8.65 -5.15
C LEU A 933 -12.82 9.39 -3.88
N SER A 934 -13.83 10.25 -4.05
CA SER A 934 -14.55 11.02 -3.02
C SER A 934 -15.48 10.12 -2.19
N GLY A 935 -16.19 9.20 -2.84
CA GLY A 935 -17.07 8.23 -2.17
C GLY A 935 -16.30 7.15 -1.41
N GLU A 936 -15.10 6.76 -1.85
CA GLU A 936 -14.17 5.99 -1.03
C GLU A 936 -13.84 6.71 0.30
N GLN A 937 -13.62 8.03 0.27
CA GLN A 937 -13.29 8.81 1.48
C GLN A 937 -14.50 8.92 2.42
N LEU A 938 -15.67 9.26 1.89
CA LEU A 938 -16.91 9.30 2.68
C LEU A 938 -17.26 7.92 3.29
N ALA A 939 -16.96 6.82 2.60
CA ALA A 939 -17.18 5.46 3.12
C ALA A 939 -16.32 5.14 4.35
N TYR A 940 -15.10 5.67 4.46
CA TYR A 940 -14.30 5.52 5.69
C TYR A 940 -14.91 6.26 6.90
N MET A 941 -15.79 7.24 6.66
CA MET A 941 -16.52 7.99 7.70
C MET A 941 -17.95 7.43 7.95
N GLY A 942 -18.19 6.15 7.62
CA GLY A 942 -19.50 5.51 7.76
C GLY A 942 -20.50 5.79 6.63
N GLY A 943 -20.08 6.51 5.57
CA GLY A 943 -20.87 6.70 4.35
C GLY A 943 -21.94 7.79 4.39
N VAL A 944 -22.16 8.44 5.54
CA VAL A 944 -23.06 9.61 5.68
C VAL A 944 -22.41 10.69 6.53
N ALA A 945 -22.44 11.93 6.03
CA ALA A 945 -22.01 13.13 6.75
C ALA A 945 -22.91 14.33 6.40
N ALA A 946 -22.96 15.36 7.25
CA ALA A 946 -23.76 16.55 7.02
C ALA A 946 -23.04 17.83 7.50
N ILE A 947 -23.09 18.87 6.67
CA ILE A 947 -22.72 20.24 7.04
C ILE A 947 -23.98 20.95 7.52
N LEU A 948 -23.92 21.59 8.69
CA LEU A 948 -25.09 22.22 9.33
C LEU A 948 -25.19 23.73 9.09
N ARG A 949 -26.43 24.23 9.04
CA ARG A 949 -26.78 25.66 8.91
C ARG A 949 -26.34 26.46 10.13
N TYR A 950 -26.49 25.86 11.31
CA TYR A 950 -26.19 26.41 12.64
C TYR A 950 -25.64 25.28 13.53
N PRO A 951 -24.90 25.56 14.62
CA PRO A 951 -24.35 24.54 15.51
C PRO A 951 -25.42 23.85 16.36
N ILE A 952 -25.21 22.56 16.65
CA ILE A 952 -26.00 21.76 17.58
C ILE A 952 -25.04 21.22 18.65
N GLU A 953 -25.51 21.05 19.89
CA GLU A 953 -24.74 20.39 20.94
C GLU A 953 -24.60 18.89 20.59
N ASP A 954 -23.39 18.33 20.71
CA ASP A 954 -23.18 16.91 20.42
C ASP A 954 -24.06 16.05 21.35
N LEU A 955 -24.59 14.95 20.82
CA LEU A 955 -25.25 13.95 21.65
C LEU A 955 -24.19 13.36 22.59
N GLU A 956 -24.51 13.24 23.88
CA GLU A 956 -23.67 12.45 24.79
C GLU A 956 -23.61 11.02 24.23
N ASP A 957 -22.40 10.47 24.04
CA ASP A 957 -22.16 9.13 23.49
C ASP A 957 -22.60 8.05 24.50
N ASP A 958 -23.91 7.87 24.65
CA ASP A 958 -24.49 6.69 25.29
C ASP A 958 -24.15 5.47 24.43
N ASP A 959 -23.10 4.78 24.86
CA ASP A 959 -22.45 3.59 24.27
C ASP A 959 -23.35 2.33 24.29
N GLU A 960 -24.67 2.50 24.35
CA GLU A 960 -25.63 1.46 23.99
C GLU A 960 -25.50 1.15 22.49
N TYR A 961 -24.67 0.15 22.22
CA TYR A 961 -24.79 -0.76 21.08
C TYR A 961 -26.18 -1.43 21.10
N ILE A 962 -27.20 -0.68 20.69
CA ILE A 962 -28.49 -1.23 20.29
C ILE A 962 -28.21 -2.18 19.12
N ASP A 963 -28.28 -3.47 19.39
CA ASP A 963 -28.18 -4.52 18.38
C ASP A 963 -29.25 -4.29 17.31
N ASP A 964 -28.85 -4.39 16.04
CA ASP A 964 -29.72 -4.21 14.87
C ASP A 964 -30.93 -5.17 14.90
N SER A 965 -30.85 -6.26 15.67
CA SER A 965 -31.96 -7.20 15.91
C SER A 965 -33.19 -6.58 16.60
N VAL A 966 -33.02 -5.53 17.42
CA VAL A 966 -34.12 -4.98 18.25
C VAL A 966 -35.17 -4.23 17.42
N VAL A 967 -34.76 -3.62 16.32
CA VAL A 967 -35.67 -2.85 15.43
C VAL A 967 -36.64 -3.79 14.68
N GLU A 968 -36.30 -5.07 14.55
CA GLU A 968 -37.13 -6.08 13.91
C GLU A 968 -38.36 -6.50 14.73
N GLU A 969 -38.44 -6.23 16.03
CA GLU A 969 -39.65 -6.52 16.82
C GLU A 969 -40.66 -5.36 16.83
N LEU A 970 -40.18 -4.10 16.81
CA LEU A 970 -41.03 -2.92 16.83
C LEU A 970 -41.76 -2.67 15.50
N THR A 971 -41.20 -3.14 14.38
CA THR A 971 -41.76 -2.92 13.03
C THR A 971 -42.69 -4.05 12.54
N LYS A 972 -42.85 -5.15 13.29
CA LYS A 972 -43.77 -6.27 12.95
C LYS A 972 -45.23 -6.03 13.40
N LYS A 973 -45.67 -4.77 13.47
CA LYS A 973 -46.98 -4.38 14.04
C LYS A 973 -47.84 -3.40 13.23
N ASP A 974 -47.33 -2.87 12.11
CA ASP A 974 -48.06 -2.04 11.14
C ASP A 974 -47.92 -2.66 9.72
#